data_AF-A0A4D4KN32-F1
#
_entry.id   AF-A0A4D4KN32-F1
#
_cell.length_a   1.000
_cell.length_b   1.000
_cell.length_c   1.000
_cell.angle_alpha   90.00
_cell.angle_beta   90.00
_cell.angle_gamma   90.00
#
_symmetry.space_group_name_H-M   'P 1'
#
loop_
_entity.id
_entity.type
_entity.pdbx_description
1 polymer ?
#
loop_
_entity_poly.entity_id
_entity_poly.type
_entity_poly.pdbx_seq_one_letter_code
_entity_poly.pdbx_strand_id
1 'polypeptide(L)'
;MAGSVVPSTGAHASVPIAITGIACRLPGGRNPEEFWRLLHAGRDAVDGTAHGRWSAEEAAESGGFLSEVGHFDAEFAGVTAAEAAAMDPQQRLALELAWEAMESARFVADPLRDSRSGVYLGVSSDDWSALTRARRTAEDRYTLTGTHRSMIANRVSHLLRLGGPSITVDSGQSSSLVAVHLACDSIRRGEVDHAFVGGVNLNLAPASARAVDALGVLSPDGRCYTFDERANGYVRGEGGVMIVLRPLADALLDGNRVHGVILGSAVNNDGAGQANLTTPDPAIQTDVLRAAYRAAGVEPDAVQYVELHGTGTRAGDPVEAAALGAALGSGRPEGTPLRVGSVKTNIGHLEGAAGIAGLLKVILALTHRRLPASLNFARPNPAIPLSELNLRVQTETTAWPDEDRRLLAGVSSFGIGGTNCHVVLAEPPSVEPPPSTESPVVTPWVLSARSRQALRGQAERLLDHLDRHEPSPADVGYSLATTRTTLEHRAVVFDREELVALREQRPGPALGTAREPGRTVFVFPGQGSQWSGMGLALLEESTVFAARMRACARALSPFVDWDLFDVLREPMTGDDVVQPATFAVMVSLAELWRSHGVRPDAVIGHSQGEIAAAVVAGALSLEDAARVVVSRSRVVEAIKDRGRMGLIALPAAEVEPLLPQSVTIGAVNGPRSVVVSGDTEPVRELLESLSARGVWVRTVPIAYASHSPHVADIRSALLDELGAVRPTRSVVPMLSTVTGAGPRASNSTPATGTATCGRPCGSKPVCGRWKPRASPGSSSAARTRPWSCRSRRASGPRPSSWVRCAVTTAASGASCGRSPRPMCGERRWTGGPPSRVAGRWICPPTRSSAAGTGPASRPMSRLTGRPASRLTGPPRGAAGVAADRGAAT
;
A
#
# COMPACT_ATOMS: atom_id res chain seq x y z
N MET A 1 62.40 -16.59 10.96
CA MET A 1 61.46 -17.44 10.19
C MET A 1 60.08 -16.82 10.29
N ALA A 2 59.72 -16.02 9.28
CA ALA A 2 58.45 -15.32 9.18
C ALA A 2 57.42 -16.23 8.51
N GLY A 3 56.35 -16.57 9.22
CA GLY A 3 55.20 -17.28 8.68
C GLY A 3 54.15 -16.28 8.22
N SER A 4 54.10 -16.03 6.91
CA SER A 4 53.05 -15.28 6.24
C SER A 4 51.70 -15.99 6.42
N VAL A 5 50.73 -15.32 7.04
CA VAL A 5 49.32 -15.70 7.01
C VAL A 5 48.64 -14.84 5.96
N VAL A 6 48.44 -15.38 4.77
CA VAL A 6 47.56 -14.79 3.75
C VAL A 6 46.15 -15.33 4.02
N PRO A 7 45.15 -14.48 4.31
CA PRO A 7 43.77 -14.92 4.34
C PRO A 7 43.27 -15.15 2.90
N SER A 8 42.59 -16.27 2.68
CA SER A 8 41.94 -16.58 1.40
C SER A 8 40.80 -15.58 1.09
N THR A 9 41.00 -14.69 0.13
CA THR A 9 40.03 -13.63 -0.26
C THR A 9 39.25 -13.93 -1.56
N GLY A 10 39.18 -15.18 -2.00
CA GLY A 10 38.88 -15.50 -3.40
C GLY A 10 37.43 -15.59 -3.88
N ALA A 11 36.37 -15.47 -3.06
CA ALA A 11 35.00 -15.79 -3.54
C ALA A 11 33.89 -14.78 -3.19
N HIS A 12 34.06 -13.88 -2.23
CA HIS A 12 33.00 -12.95 -1.80
C HIS A 12 33.19 -11.48 -2.26
N ALA A 13 34.37 -11.13 -2.79
CA ALA A 13 34.73 -9.73 -3.07
C ALA A 13 34.05 -9.11 -4.31
N SER A 14 33.39 -9.90 -5.16
CA SER A 14 32.93 -9.44 -6.48
C SER A 14 31.41 -9.34 -6.65
N VAL A 15 30.60 -9.48 -5.58
CA VAL A 15 29.13 -9.37 -5.71
C VAL A 15 28.75 -7.91 -6.01
N PRO A 16 28.18 -7.60 -7.20
CA PRO A 16 27.70 -6.26 -7.52
C PRO A 16 26.45 -5.96 -6.70
N ILE A 17 26.37 -4.74 -6.18
CA ILE A 17 25.28 -4.31 -5.30
C ILE A 17 24.37 -3.35 -6.06
N ALA A 18 23.11 -3.73 -6.22
CA ALA A 18 22.10 -2.89 -6.84
C ALA A 18 21.62 -1.80 -5.88
N ILE A 19 21.40 -0.62 -6.43
CA ILE A 19 20.65 0.46 -5.78
C ILE A 19 19.21 0.37 -6.28
N THR A 20 18.29 -0.07 -5.42
CA THR A 20 16.90 -0.36 -5.83
C THR A 20 15.89 0.69 -5.39
N GLY A 21 16.20 1.46 -4.36
CA GLY A 21 15.35 2.57 -3.89
C GLY A 21 16.17 3.82 -3.67
N ILE A 22 15.56 4.99 -3.92
CA ILE A 22 16.16 6.30 -3.71
C ILE A 22 15.12 7.28 -3.15
N ALA A 23 15.52 8.11 -2.19
CA ALA A 23 14.77 9.25 -1.69
C ALA A 23 15.73 10.37 -1.26
N CYS A 24 15.30 11.62 -1.38
CA CYS A 24 16.12 12.75 -0.93
C CYS A 24 15.28 13.96 -0.50
N ARG A 25 15.87 14.80 0.33
CA ARG A 25 15.47 16.19 0.59
C ARG A 25 16.72 17.04 0.51
N LEU A 26 16.82 17.86 -0.52
CA LEU A 26 17.99 18.67 -0.82
C LEU A 26 17.57 20.12 -1.14
N PRO A 27 18.48 21.09 -1.04
CA PRO A 27 18.20 22.47 -1.43
C PRO A 27 17.72 22.52 -2.88
N GLY A 28 16.57 23.15 -3.10
CA GLY A 28 15.93 23.24 -4.41
C GLY A 28 15.38 21.93 -4.99
N GLY A 29 15.38 20.81 -4.24
CA GLY A 29 14.84 19.52 -4.70
C GLY A 29 14.31 18.62 -3.58
N ARG A 30 12.99 18.38 -3.57
CA ARG A 30 12.30 17.59 -2.53
C ARG A 30 12.29 16.08 -2.82
N ASN A 31 12.70 15.67 -4.01
CA ASN A 31 12.73 14.29 -4.47
C ASN A 31 13.76 14.16 -5.61
N PRO A 32 14.14 12.94 -6.00
CA PRO A 32 15.15 12.72 -7.03
C PRO A 32 14.82 13.39 -8.37
N GLU A 33 13.55 13.47 -8.77
CA GLU A 33 13.11 14.10 -10.02
C GLU A 33 13.26 15.62 -10.00
N GLU A 34 12.90 16.27 -8.89
CA GLU A 34 13.14 17.70 -8.66
C GLU A 34 14.62 18.03 -8.62
N PHE A 35 15.41 17.19 -7.93
CA PHE A 35 16.84 17.37 -7.84
C PHE A 35 17.51 17.21 -9.20
N TRP A 36 17.10 16.22 -10.01
CA TRP A 36 17.57 16.09 -11.39
C TRP A 36 17.26 17.34 -12.21
N ARG A 37 16.03 17.88 -12.13
CA ARG A 37 15.68 19.12 -12.85
C ARG A 37 16.55 20.30 -12.45
N LEU A 38 16.93 20.40 -11.17
CA LEU A 38 17.87 21.40 -10.69
C LEU A 38 19.26 21.25 -11.32
N LEU A 39 19.83 20.04 -11.26
CA LEU A 39 21.14 19.71 -11.81
C LEU A 39 21.18 19.90 -13.33
N HIS A 40 20.17 19.37 -14.02
CA HIS A 40 20.07 19.41 -15.48
C HIS A 40 20.04 20.85 -16.01
N ALA A 41 19.30 21.72 -15.33
CA ALA A 41 19.21 23.14 -15.64
C ALA A 41 20.44 23.96 -15.18
N GLY A 42 21.43 23.34 -14.53
CA GLY A 42 22.62 24.03 -14.04
C GLY A 42 22.31 25.10 -12.99
N ARG A 43 21.29 24.90 -12.16
CA ARG A 43 20.87 25.89 -11.16
C ARG A 43 21.68 25.77 -9.88
N ASP A 44 21.90 26.92 -9.27
CA ASP A 44 22.47 27.09 -7.94
C ASP A 44 21.34 27.24 -6.92
N ALA A 45 21.39 26.41 -5.87
CA ALA A 45 20.44 26.36 -4.76
C ALA A 45 20.99 26.99 -3.49
N VAL A 46 22.21 27.54 -3.54
CA VAL A 46 22.78 28.30 -2.42
C VAL A 46 22.15 29.69 -2.41
N ASP A 47 21.48 30.01 -1.31
CA ASP A 47 20.77 31.28 -1.12
C ASP A 47 21.07 31.88 0.25
N GLY A 48 20.25 32.85 0.66
CA GLY A 48 20.31 33.44 2.00
C GLY A 48 19.84 32.47 3.08
N THR A 49 20.23 32.67 4.34
CA THR A 49 19.80 31.84 5.47
C THR A 49 18.28 31.68 5.51
N ALA A 50 17.82 30.44 5.63
CA ALA A 50 16.40 30.13 5.73
C ALA A 50 15.75 30.86 6.93
N HIS A 51 14.51 31.30 6.74
CA HIS A 51 13.75 31.99 7.76
C HIS A 51 13.65 31.18 9.06
N GLY A 52 13.87 31.83 10.20
CA GLY A 52 13.78 31.20 11.52
C GLY A 52 15.00 30.37 11.95
N ARG A 53 16.14 30.43 11.22
CA ARG A 53 17.41 29.82 11.65
C ARG A 53 18.23 30.74 12.55
N TRP A 54 18.87 31.78 11.99
CA TRP A 54 19.65 32.81 12.70
C TRP A 54 19.81 34.07 11.81
N SER A 55 20.28 35.18 12.37
CA SER A 55 20.60 36.41 11.64
C SER A 55 22.07 36.51 11.20
N ALA A 56 22.40 37.42 10.29
CA ALA A 56 23.79 37.77 9.90
C ALA A 56 24.73 38.00 11.07
N GLU A 57 24.22 38.62 12.13
CA GLU A 57 25.00 38.99 13.31
C GLU A 57 25.42 37.74 14.10
N GLU A 58 24.65 36.65 13.97
CA GLU A 58 24.87 35.41 14.70
C GLU A 58 25.78 34.43 13.94
N ALA A 59 25.69 34.36 12.61
CA ALA A 59 26.53 33.53 11.73
C ALA A 59 26.34 33.88 10.24
N ALA A 60 27.19 33.30 9.37
CA ALA A 60 27.15 33.52 7.92
C ALA A 60 25.75 33.36 7.30
N GLU A 61 25.41 34.27 6.38
CA GLU A 61 24.08 34.38 5.77
C GLU A 61 23.87 33.52 4.52
N SER A 62 24.85 32.76 4.04
CA SER A 62 24.71 32.00 2.78
C SER A 62 24.89 30.49 2.98
N GLY A 63 23.99 29.72 2.37
CA GLY A 63 24.01 28.26 2.47
C GLY A 63 22.98 27.58 1.57
N GLY A 64 23.15 26.29 1.34
CA GLY A 64 22.11 25.46 0.74
C GLY A 64 21.13 24.99 1.81
N PHE A 65 20.01 25.68 1.99
CA PHE A 65 19.04 25.36 3.05
C PHE A 65 17.83 24.56 2.55
N LEU A 66 17.26 23.74 3.44
CA LEU A 66 15.92 23.22 3.26
C LEU A 66 14.92 24.30 3.64
N SER A 67 13.84 24.42 2.87
CA SER A 67 12.80 25.42 3.14
C SER A 67 12.14 25.23 4.52
N GLU A 68 11.98 23.96 4.95
CA GLU A 68 11.35 23.60 6.22
C GLU A 68 12.02 22.37 6.82
N VAL A 69 12.30 22.40 8.13
CA VAL A 69 12.86 21.25 8.89
C VAL A 69 12.03 20.91 10.13
N GLY A 70 11.03 21.73 10.45
CA GLY A 70 10.19 21.54 11.64
C GLY A 70 9.01 20.58 11.44
N HIS A 71 8.52 20.44 10.20
CA HIS A 71 7.37 19.61 9.87
C HIS A 71 7.69 18.11 9.91
N PHE A 72 6.75 17.32 10.43
CA PHE A 72 6.87 15.87 10.53
C PHE A 72 5.50 15.23 10.79
N ASP A 73 5.17 14.14 10.09
CA ASP A 73 3.97 13.35 10.35
C ASP A 73 4.22 12.36 11.50
N ALA A 74 4.06 12.85 12.73
CA ALA A 74 4.32 12.06 13.94
C ALA A 74 3.34 10.86 14.09
N GLU A 75 2.06 11.05 13.75
CA GLU A 75 1.07 9.97 13.80
C GLU A 75 1.45 8.86 12.83
N PHE A 76 1.96 9.22 11.65
CA PHE A 76 2.43 8.24 10.68
C PHE A 76 3.56 7.37 11.20
N ALA A 77 4.53 7.99 11.86
CA ALA A 77 5.66 7.31 12.47
C ALA A 77 5.32 6.59 13.79
N GLY A 78 4.07 6.68 14.29
CA GLY A 78 3.67 6.11 15.56
C GLY A 78 4.25 6.84 16.78
N VAL A 79 4.60 8.12 16.62
CA VAL A 79 5.26 8.96 17.62
C VAL A 79 4.26 9.95 18.22
N THR A 80 4.32 10.17 19.54
CA THR A 80 3.46 11.17 20.20
C THR A 80 3.92 12.60 19.89
N ALA A 81 3.01 13.57 19.92
CA ALA A 81 3.37 14.98 19.67
C ALA A 81 4.48 15.50 20.61
N ALA A 82 4.47 15.09 21.89
CA ALA A 82 5.50 15.46 22.86
C ALA A 82 6.87 14.88 22.52
N GLU A 83 6.92 13.62 22.08
CA GLU A 83 8.17 13.00 21.65
C GLU A 83 8.68 13.63 20.34
N ALA A 84 7.81 13.86 19.36
CA ALA A 84 8.16 14.51 18.11
C ALA A 84 8.72 15.92 18.33
N ALA A 85 8.22 16.67 19.32
CA ALA A 85 8.76 17.98 19.68
C ALA A 85 10.21 17.90 20.20
N ALA A 86 10.56 16.84 20.95
CA ALA A 86 11.91 16.62 21.49
C ALA A 86 12.89 16.01 20.48
N MET A 87 12.39 15.34 19.43
CA MET A 87 13.22 14.68 18.41
C MET A 87 14.05 15.65 17.58
N ASP A 88 15.33 15.37 17.40
CA ASP A 88 16.18 16.04 16.41
C ASP A 88 15.50 15.98 15.02
N PRO A 89 15.32 17.13 14.32
CA PRO A 89 14.86 17.16 12.95
C PRO A 89 15.58 16.18 12.00
N GLN A 90 16.85 15.85 12.24
CA GLN A 90 17.58 14.84 11.48
C GLN A 90 16.97 13.43 11.64
N GLN A 91 16.47 13.08 12.83
CA GLN A 91 15.75 11.81 13.05
C GLN A 91 14.45 11.78 12.25
N ARG A 92 13.70 12.88 12.25
CA ARG A 92 12.42 13.01 11.52
C ARG A 92 12.64 12.87 10.01
N LEU A 93 13.64 13.58 9.49
CA LEU A 93 14.03 13.51 8.09
C LEU A 93 14.45 12.09 7.69
N ALA A 94 15.26 11.41 8.50
CA ALA A 94 15.68 10.04 8.22
C ALA A 94 14.49 9.07 8.16
N LEU A 95 13.45 9.25 8.99
CA LEU A 95 12.25 8.42 8.97
C LEU A 95 11.44 8.60 7.68
N GLU A 96 11.23 9.85 7.25
CA GLU A 96 10.53 10.13 5.98
C GLU A 96 11.31 9.57 4.78
N LEU A 97 12.62 9.82 4.73
CA LEU A 97 13.48 9.33 3.65
C LEU A 97 13.55 7.80 3.61
N ALA A 98 13.57 7.13 4.77
CA ALA A 98 13.54 5.67 4.83
C ALA A 98 12.24 5.10 4.26
N TRP A 99 11.09 5.69 4.61
CA TRP A 99 9.80 5.26 4.08
C TRP A 99 9.72 5.46 2.57
N GLU A 100 10.15 6.61 2.07
CA GLU A 100 10.12 6.91 0.63
C GLU A 100 11.11 6.05 -0.16
N ALA A 101 12.30 5.80 0.37
CA ALA A 101 13.27 4.91 -0.27
C ALA A 101 12.76 3.46 -0.32
N MET A 102 12.04 3.01 0.71
CA MET A 102 11.34 1.71 0.71
C MET A 102 10.27 1.65 -0.39
N GLU A 103 9.40 2.65 -0.50
CA GLU A 103 8.36 2.69 -1.54
C GLU A 103 8.97 2.78 -2.95
N SER A 104 10.07 3.52 -3.09
CA SER A 104 10.88 3.63 -4.32
C SER A 104 11.49 2.27 -4.72
N ALA A 105 11.95 1.49 -3.73
CA ALA A 105 12.40 0.11 -3.91
C ALA A 105 11.29 -0.90 -4.23
N ARG A 106 10.01 -0.47 -4.21
CA ARG A 106 8.82 -1.33 -4.34
C ARG A 106 8.66 -2.32 -3.19
N PHE A 107 9.20 -2.01 -2.02
CA PHE A 107 9.00 -2.82 -0.82
C PHE A 107 7.73 -2.43 -0.07
N VAL A 108 7.11 -3.44 0.53
CA VAL A 108 5.97 -3.29 1.44
C VAL A 108 6.48 -3.49 2.87
N ALA A 109 5.96 -2.73 3.83
CA ALA A 109 6.49 -2.72 5.19
C ALA A 109 6.30 -4.06 5.94
N ASP A 110 5.25 -4.81 5.64
CA ASP A 110 4.92 -6.04 6.38
C ASP A 110 5.94 -7.18 6.14
N PRO A 111 6.34 -7.50 4.88
CA PRO A 111 7.41 -8.45 4.61
C PRO A 111 8.79 -8.06 5.18
N LEU A 112 9.05 -6.77 5.42
CA LEU A 112 10.32 -6.32 5.99
C LEU A 112 10.42 -6.53 7.50
N ARG A 113 9.30 -6.78 8.20
CA ARG A 113 9.32 -7.01 9.64
C ARG A 113 10.17 -8.21 9.98
N ASP A 114 11.05 -8.01 10.96
CA ASP A 114 11.95 -9.02 11.48
C ASP A 114 12.91 -9.60 10.40
N SER A 115 12.99 -8.96 9.22
CA SER A 115 13.95 -9.29 8.16
C SER A 115 15.36 -8.90 8.58
N ARG A 116 16.37 -9.53 7.98
CA ARG A 116 17.79 -9.17 8.19
C ARG A 116 18.16 -7.94 7.37
N SER A 117 17.36 -6.87 7.44
CA SER A 117 17.65 -5.61 6.78
C SER A 117 18.44 -4.71 7.73
N GLY A 118 19.56 -4.16 7.26
CA GLY A 118 20.39 -3.23 8.05
C GLY A 118 20.07 -1.76 7.78
N VAL A 119 20.50 -0.88 8.69
CA VAL A 119 20.45 0.58 8.57
C VAL A 119 21.83 1.18 8.84
N TYR A 120 22.33 1.98 7.91
CA TYR A 120 23.66 2.61 7.98
C TYR A 120 23.55 4.09 7.60
N LEU A 121 23.70 4.99 8.57
CA LEU A 121 23.51 6.43 8.37
C LEU A 121 24.75 7.24 8.71
N GLY A 122 25.25 8.01 7.76
CA GLY A 122 26.29 9.01 7.98
C GLY A 122 25.72 10.27 8.62
N VAL A 123 26.18 10.61 9.83
CA VAL A 123 25.77 11.80 10.58
C VAL A 123 26.95 12.34 11.37
N SER A 124 27.31 13.60 11.13
CA SER A 124 28.43 14.26 11.83
C SER A 124 28.00 15.36 12.79
N SER A 125 26.89 16.07 12.53
CA SER A 125 26.46 17.22 13.34
C SER A 125 25.54 16.82 14.51
N ASP A 126 25.59 17.60 15.59
CA ASP A 126 24.75 17.46 16.79
C ASP A 126 24.07 18.78 17.21
N ASP A 127 23.82 19.67 16.24
CA ASP A 127 23.27 21.02 16.44
C ASP A 127 22.00 21.06 17.30
N TRP A 128 21.12 20.07 17.16
CA TRP A 128 19.90 19.99 17.99
C TRP A 128 20.23 19.83 19.47
N SER A 129 21.21 18.98 19.81
CA SER A 129 21.67 18.83 21.20
C SER A 129 22.24 20.13 21.76
N ALA A 130 23.02 20.86 20.93
CA ALA A 130 23.54 22.17 21.30
C ALA A 130 22.42 23.20 21.55
N LEU A 131 21.41 23.24 20.69
CA LEU A 131 20.24 24.12 20.84
C LEU A 131 19.41 23.81 22.09
N THR A 132 19.13 22.53 22.36
CA THR A 132 18.40 22.08 23.55
C THR A 132 19.11 22.54 24.83
N ARG A 133 20.44 22.37 24.90
CA ARG A 133 21.25 22.83 26.04
C ARG A 133 21.25 24.35 26.16
N ALA A 134 21.41 25.07 25.06
CA ALA A 134 21.44 26.55 25.05
C ALA A 134 20.11 27.16 25.52
N ARG A 135 18.98 26.57 25.13
CA ARG A 135 17.64 27.03 25.52
C ARG A 135 17.23 26.68 26.95
N ARG A 136 18.05 25.89 27.69
CA ARG A 136 17.74 25.39 29.03
C ARG A 136 16.34 24.77 29.13
N THR A 137 15.92 24.08 28.07
CA THR A 137 14.63 23.39 28.06
C THR A 137 14.60 22.36 29.18
N ALA A 138 13.50 22.28 29.92
CA ALA A 138 13.34 21.28 30.97
C ALA A 138 13.51 19.89 30.36
N GLU A 139 14.46 19.12 30.88
CA GLU A 139 14.68 17.76 30.43
C GLU A 139 13.47 16.90 30.81
N ASP A 140 12.99 16.14 29.84
CA ASP A 140 11.93 15.16 30.02
C ASP A 140 12.41 13.77 29.57
N ARG A 141 11.50 12.79 29.67
CA ARG A 141 11.81 11.40 29.30
C ARG A 141 12.21 11.21 27.82
N TYR A 142 11.92 12.17 26.94
CA TYR A 142 12.24 12.10 25.51
C TYR A 142 13.54 12.81 25.15
N THR A 143 14.09 13.62 26.05
CA THR A 143 15.28 14.44 25.75
C THR A 143 16.49 13.60 25.33
N LEU A 144 16.74 12.47 26.01
CA LEU A 144 17.84 11.56 25.68
C LEU A 144 17.64 10.93 24.29
N THR A 145 16.47 10.33 24.03
CA THR A 145 16.20 9.65 22.75
C THR A 145 15.96 10.63 21.61
N GLY A 146 15.59 11.87 21.91
CA GLY A 146 15.40 12.94 20.95
C GLY A 146 16.68 13.59 20.47
N THR A 147 17.76 13.58 21.26
CA THR A 147 19.00 14.30 20.92
C THR A 147 20.19 13.40 20.53
N HIS A 148 20.13 12.10 20.85
CA HIS A 148 21.27 11.21 20.63
C HIS A 148 21.39 10.73 19.16
N ARG A 149 22.58 10.88 18.55
CA ARG A 149 22.80 10.58 17.12
C ARG A 149 22.56 9.12 16.71
N SER A 150 22.77 8.17 17.63
CA SER A 150 22.46 6.75 17.37
C SER A 150 20.96 6.50 17.15
N MET A 151 20.09 7.38 17.65
CA MET A 151 18.64 7.24 17.46
C MET A 151 18.20 7.52 16.03
N ILE A 152 19.02 8.20 15.23
CA ILE A 152 18.71 8.49 13.82
C ILE A 152 18.59 7.17 13.03
N ALA A 153 19.56 6.27 13.14
CA ALA A 153 19.48 4.93 12.53
C ALA A 153 18.47 4.04 13.27
N ASN A 154 18.50 4.02 14.61
CA ASN A 154 17.67 3.10 15.39
C ASN A 154 16.17 3.32 15.23
N ARG A 155 15.73 4.57 15.02
CA ARG A 155 14.32 4.84 14.77
C ARG A 155 13.86 4.36 13.40
N VAL A 156 14.72 4.36 12.38
CA VAL A 156 14.40 3.74 11.07
C VAL A 156 14.19 2.24 11.25
N SER A 157 15.11 1.57 11.95
CA SER A 157 14.99 0.15 12.30
C SER A 157 13.71 -0.12 13.10
N HIS A 158 13.36 0.76 14.03
CA HIS A 158 12.14 0.64 14.84
C HIS A 158 10.86 0.83 14.02
N LEU A 159 10.79 1.86 13.17
CA LEU A 159 9.63 2.18 12.34
C LEU A 159 9.30 1.04 11.37
N LEU A 160 10.32 0.52 10.68
CA LEU A 160 10.18 -0.55 9.69
C LEU A 160 10.30 -1.95 10.30
N ARG A 161 10.59 -2.04 11.60
CA ARG A 161 10.82 -3.28 12.37
C ARG A 161 11.88 -4.19 11.75
N LEU A 162 13.04 -3.60 11.44
CA LEU A 162 14.17 -4.31 10.82
C LEU A 162 15.01 -5.02 11.89
N GLY A 163 15.48 -6.24 11.58
CA GLY A 163 16.26 -7.08 12.49
C GLY A 163 17.77 -7.07 12.26
N GLY A 164 18.29 -6.34 11.28
CA GLY A 164 19.73 -6.23 10.98
C GLY A 164 20.47 -5.17 11.82
N PRO A 165 21.77 -4.96 11.56
CA PRO A 165 22.57 -3.91 12.20
C PRO A 165 21.98 -2.53 11.98
N SER A 166 22.05 -1.67 13.01
CA SER A 166 21.52 -0.30 12.97
C SER A 166 22.60 0.65 13.47
N ILE A 167 23.27 1.34 12.54
CA ILE A 167 24.55 2.00 12.80
C ILE A 167 24.52 3.45 12.32
N THR A 168 24.91 4.36 13.21
CA THR A 168 25.27 5.74 12.84
C THR A 168 26.80 5.81 12.69
N VAL A 169 27.27 6.36 11.57
CA VAL A 169 28.68 6.49 11.21
C VAL A 169 29.08 7.96 11.26
N ASP A 170 30.17 8.26 11.95
CA ASP A 170 30.80 9.58 11.97
C ASP A 170 32.30 9.44 11.63
N SER A 171 32.63 9.80 10.40
CA SER A 171 34.00 9.95 9.90
C SER A 171 34.21 11.35 9.32
N GLY A 172 33.47 12.34 9.84
CA GLY A 172 33.39 13.68 9.27
C GLY A 172 32.66 13.70 7.93
N GLN A 173 33.19 14.40 6.94
CA GLN A 173 32.57 14.60 5.62
C GLN A 173 32.45 13.32 4.79
N SER A 174 33.22 12.28 5.11
CA SER A 174 33.15 10.97 4.44
C SER A 174 32.09 10.02 5.02
N SER A 175 31.40 10.42 6.10
CA SER A 175 30.50 9.55 6.89
C SER A 175 29.52 8.74 6.06
N SER A 176 28.82 9.39 5.13
CA SER A 176 27.80 8.72 4.32
C SER A 176 28.35 7.75 3.26
N LEU A 177 29.54 7.99 2.69
CA LEU A 177 30.16 6.97 1.81
C LEU A 177 30.79 5.84 2.61
N VAL A 178 31.29 6.10 3.82
CA VAL A 178 31.72 5.03 4.72
C VAL A 178 30.51 4.16 5.12
N ALA A 179 29.35 4.75 5.39
CA ALA A 179 28.12 4.00 5.60
C ALA A 179 27.74 3.12 4.39
N VAL A 180 27.89 3.63 3.16
CA VAL A 180 27.73 2.84 1.91
C VAL A 180 28.71 1.68 1.85
N HIS A 181 29.99 1.92 2.14
CA HIS A 181 31.00 0.87 2.16
C HIS A 181 30.65 -0.25 3.16
N LEU A 182 30.33 0.11 4.41
CA LEU A 182 29.97 -0.86 5.46
C LEU A 182 28.72 -1.67 5.08
N ALA A 183 27.71 -1.03 4.49
CA ALA A 183 26.51 -1.71 4.05
C ALA A 183 26.79 -2.70 2.91
N CYS A 184 27.61 -2.31 1.92
CA CYS A 184 28.01 -3.20 0.83
C CYS A 184 28.76 -4.42 1.36
N ASP A 185 29.66 -4.22 2.32
CA ASP A 185 30.42 -5.32 2.95
C ASP A 185 29.52 -6.25 3.75
N SER A 186 28.55 -5.71 4.50
CA SER A 186 27.58 -6.51 5.27
C SER A 186 26.71 -7.38 4.34
N ILE A 187 26.27 -6.83 3.20
CA ILE A 187 25.55 -7.59 2.15
C ILE A 187 26.44 -8.69 1.57
N ARG A 188 27.69 -8.36 1.18
CA ARG A 188 28.64 -9.33 0.60
C ARG A 188 28.99 -10.48 1.54
N ARG A 189 28.97 -10.22 2.85
CA ARG A 189 29.17 -11.23 3.92
C ARG A 189 27.89 -12.02 4.24
N GLY A 190 26.74 -11.65 3.67
CA GLY A 190 25.46 -12.29 3.96
C GLY A 190 24.92 -12.03 5.36
N GLU A 191 25.42 -10.97 6.03
CA GLU A 191 24.93 -10.52 7.34
C GLU A 191 23.54 -9.88 7.21
N VAL A 192 23.32 -9.18 6.10
CA VAL A 192 22.04 -8.55 5.75
C VAL A 192 21.62 -8.89 4.32
N ASP A 193 20.30 -8.98 4.11
CA ASP A 193 19.71 -9.24 2.78
C ASP A 193 19.48 -7.92 2.01
N HIS A 194 19.18 -6.86 2.76
CA HIS A 194 18.95 -5.51 2.25
C HIS A 194 19.56 -4.49 3.22
N ALA A 195 19.95 -3.31 2.73
CA ALA A 195 20.42 -2.24 3.59
C ALA A 195 19.79 -0.89 3.22
N PHE A 196 19.24 -0.20 4.21
CA PHE A 196 18.89 1.21 4.13
C PHE A 196 20.15 2.01 4.46
N VAL A 197 20.59 2.84 3.51
CA VAL A 197 21.86 3.55 3.62
C VAL A 197 21.66 5.00 3.26
N GLY A 198 22.27 5.90 4.02
CA GLY A 198 22.10 7.31 3.74
C GLY A 198 22.98 8.22 4.56
N GLY A 199 22.64 9.50 4.51
CA GLY A 199 23.21 10.52 5.36
C GLY A 199 22.25 11.69 5.48
N VAL A 200 22.26 12.32 6.65
CA VAL A 200 21.49 13.53 6.95
C VAL A 200 22.41 14.55 7.60
N ASN A 201 22.23 15.82 7.24
CA ASN A 201 22.91 16.94 7.88
C ASN A 201 21.97 18.16 7.89
N LEU A 202 21.79 18.79 9.04
CA LEU A 202 20.99 20.02 9.15
C LEU A 202 21.80 21.11 9.87
N ASN A 203 21.72 22.33 9.36
CA ASN A 203 22.40 23.48 9.94
C ASN A 203 21.40 24.21 10.82
N LEU A 204 21.40 23.92 12.12
CA LEU A 204 20.36 24.40 13.05
C LEU A 204 20.91 25.41 14.07
N ALA A 205 22.17 25.29 14.48
CA ALA A 205 22.75 26.08 15.55
C ALA A 205 23.73 27.14 15.03
N PRO A 206 23.55 28.44 15.34
CA PRO A 206 24.52 29.48 14.93
C PRO A 206 25.91 29.28 15.56
N ALA A 207 25.98 28.62 16.72
CA ALA A 207 27.25 28.27 17.34
C ALA A 207 28.07 27.28 16.50
N SER A 208 27.42 26.33 15.82
CA SER A 208 28.12 25.39 14.92
C SER A 208 28.66 26.12 13.70
N ALA A 209 27.86 27.01 13.12
CA ALA A 209 28.27 27.83 11.98
C ALA A 209 29.49 28.70 12.30
N ARG A 210 29.51 29.38 13.47
CA ARG A 210 30.67 30.15 13.93
C ARG A 210 31.91 29.29 14.20
N ALA A 211 31.73 28.08 14.73
CA ALA A 211 32.85 27.16 14.97
C ALA A 211 33.51 26.71 13.66
N VAL A 212 32.71 26.44 12.62
CA VAL A 212 33.23 26.08 11.29
C VAL A 212 33.89 27.30 10.62
N ASP A 213 33.30 28.49 10.74
CA ASP A 213 33.89 29.73 10.24
C ASP A 213 35.28 30.00 10.85
N ALA A 214 35.42 29.76 12.17
CA ALA A 214 36.69 29.88 12.88
C ALA A 214 37.78 28.89 12.41
N LEU A 215 37.42 27.80 11.71
CA LEU A 215 38.39 26.90 11.07
C LEU A 215 38.99 27.50 9.78
N GLY A 216 38.42 28.59 9.25
CA GLY A 216 38.91 29.26 8.05
C GLY A 216 38.67 28.48 6.74
N VAL A 217 37.73 27.55 6.75
CA VAL A 217 37.41 26.65 5.62
C VAL A 217 36.20 27.11 4.80
N LEU A 218 35.47 28.12 5.27
CA LEU A 218 34.30 28.67 4.59
C LEU A 218 34.70 29.70 3.53
N SER A 219 34.00 29.69 2.40
CA SER A 219 34.14 30.70 1.34
C SER A 219 33.50 32.01 1.80
N PRO A 220 34.24 33.14 1.80
CA PRO A 220 33.66 34.46 2.05
C PRO A 220 32.60 34.88 1.01
N ASP A 221 32.65 34.30 -0.19
CA ASP A 221 31.70 34.59 -1.27
C ASP A 221 30.43 33.73 -1.19
N GLY A 222 30.34 32.83 -0.20
CA GLY A 222 29.21 31.92 -0.05
C GLY A 222 29.07 30.92 -1.19
N ARG A 223 30.15 30.56 -1.89
CA ARG A 223 30.12 29.65 -3.05
C ARG A 223 31.28 28.64 -3.02
N CYS A 224 31.05 27.46 -3.57
CA CYS A 224 32.13 26.50 -3.84
C CYS A 224 32.70 26.76 -5.24
N TYR A 225 33.97 27.17 -5.32
CA TYR A 225 34.72 27.41 -6.57
C TYR A 225 35.65 26.22 -6.89
N THR A 226 35.09 25.01 -6.96
CA THR A 226 35.86 23.77 -7.14
C THR A 226 36.77 23.84 -8.38
N PHE A 227 38.08 23.67 -8.17
CA PHE A 227 39.18 23.70 -9.14
C PHE A 227 39.39 25.04 -9.87
N ASP A 228 38.61 26.07 -9.56
CA ASP A 228 38.76 27.40 -10.13
C ASP A 228 39.83 28.21 -9.38
N GLU A 229 40.46 29.18 -10.04
CA GLU A 229 41.43 30.09 -9.41
C GLU A 229 40.88 30.84 -8.18
N ARG A 230 39.54 31.01 -8.10
CA ARG A 230 38.84 31.66 -7.00
C ARG A 230 38.59 30.75 -5.80
N ALA A 231 38.97 29.47 -5.85
CA ALA A 231 38.86 28.52 -4.74
C ALA A 231 39.33 29.15 -3.42
N ASN A 232 38.40 29.43 -2.51
CA ASN A 232 38.64 30.15 -1.26
C ASN A 232 37.92 29.55 -0.05
N GLY A 233 37.35 28.35 -0.19
CA GLY A 233 36.57 27.68 0.84
C GLY A 233 35.29 27.06 0.27
N TYR A 234 34.50 26.43 1.13
CA TYR A 234 33.18 25.91 0.77
C TYR A 234 32.05 26.71 1.42
N VAL A 235 30.83 26.55 0.90
CA VAL A 235 29.61 27.03 1.56
C VAL A 235 28.85 25.86 2.19
N ARG A 236 28.27 26.03 3.38
CA ARG A 236 27.55 24.95 4.07
C ARG A 236 26.23 24.62 3.35
N GLY A 237 25.83 23.36 3.41
CA GLY A 237 24.53 22.90 2.94
C GLY A 237 23.88 21.95 3.94
N GLU A 238 22.57 21.78 3.83
CA GLU A 238 21.79 20.82 4.61
C GLU A 238 20.89 19.97 3.71
N GLY A 239 20.48 18.81 4.21
CA GLY A 239 19.64 17.88 3.49
C GLY A 239 19.91 16.43 3.89
N GLY A 240 19.33 15.53 3.12
CA GLY A 240 19.56 14.10 3.29
C GLY A 240 19.21 13.29 2.06
N VAL A 241 19.86 12.13 1.96
CA VAL A 241 19.59 11.12 0.93
C VAL A 241 19.53 9.76 1.62
N MET A 242 18.57 8.93 1.21
CA MET A 242 18.47 7.53 1.56
C MET A 242 18.41 6.69 0.29
N ILE A 243 19.14 5.59 0.28
CA ILE A 243 19.11 4.57 -0.76
C ILE A 243 18.86 3.19 -0.15
N VAL A 244 18.33 2.27 -0.95
CA VAL A 244 18.19 0.86 -0.59
C VAL A 244 19.15 0.03 -1.44
N LEU A 245 19.97 -0.77 -0.77
CA LEU A 245 20.98 -1.64 -1.36
C LEU A 245 20.58 -3.11 -1.21
N ARG A 246 20.88 -3.91 -2.23
CA ARG A 246 20.77 -5.38 -2.19
C ARG A 246 21.68 -6.04 -3.23
N PRO A 247 21.93 -7.37 -3.18
CA PRO A 247 22.63 -8.06 -4.25
C PRO A 247 21.93 -7.85 -5.60
N LEU A 248 22.70 -7.56 -6.66
CA LEU A 248 22.14 -7.29 -7.99
C LEU A 248 21.33 -8.47 -8.53
N ALA A 249 21.81 -9.70 -8.33
CA ALA A 249 21.11 -10.90 -8.79
C ALA A 249 19.70 -11.00 -8.20
N ASP A 250 19.56 -10.75 -6.90
CA ASP A 250 18.27 -10.82 -6.22
C ASP A 250 17.35 -9.66 -6.62
N ALA A 251 17.89 -8.47 -6.85
CA ALA A 251 17.11 -7.33 -7.37
C ALA A 251 16.48 -7.63 -8.73
N LEU A 252 17.22 -8.31 -9.61
CA LEU A 252 16.74 -8.70 -10.93
C LEU A 252 15.71 -9.84 -10.84
N LEU A 253 15.96 -10.82 -9.97
CA LEU A 253 15.04 -11.93 -9.74
C LEU A 253 13.68 -11.45 -9.21
N ASP A 254 13.69 -10.46 -8.31
CA ASP A 254 12.49 -9.89 -7.71
C ASP A 254 11.83 -8.80 -8.60
N GLY A 255 12.40 -8.50 -9.78
CA GLY A 255 11.86 -7.50 -10.70
C GLY A 255 11.92 -6.06 -10.15
N ASN A 256 12.87 -5.75 -9.26
CA ASN A 256 13.07 -4.39 -8.78
C ASN A 256 13.67 -3.51 -9.88
N ARG A 257 13.31 -2.23 -9.84
CA ARG A 257 14.02 -1.23 -10.63
C ARG A 257 15.44 -1.08 -10.07
N VAL A 258 16.45 -1.15 -10.93
CA VAL A 258 17.84 -0.84 -10.57
C VAL A 258 18.14 0.58 -11.05
N HIS A 259 18.58 1.45 -10.15
CA HIS A 259 18.94 2.84 -10.47
C HIS A 259 20.43 2.99 -10.81
N GLY A 260 21.25 2.04 -10.37
CA GLY A 260 22.69 1.97 -10.59
C GLY A 260 23.27 0.78 -9.85
N VAL A 261 24.53 0.45 -10.13
CA VAL A 261 25.21 -0.69 -9.52
C VAL A 261 26.52 -0.24 -8.89
N ILE A 262 26.70 -0.51 -7.60
CA ILE A 262 27.98 -0.33 -6.91
C ILE A 262 28.84 -1.57 -7.18
N LEU A 263 29.98 -1.35 -7.83
CA LEU A 263 30.93 -2.41 -8.18
C LEU A 263 31.96 -2.64 -7.08
N GLY A 264 32.44 -1.55 -6.47
CA GLY A 264 33.48 -1.59 -5.46
C GLY A 264 33.58 -0.29 -4.69
N SER A 265 34.21 -0.36 -3.53
CA SER A 265 34.52 0.80 -2.71
C SER A 265 35.75 0.51 -1.85
N ALA A 266 36.41 1.56 -1.37
CA ALA A 266 37.50 1.46 -0.42
C ALA A 266 37.48 2.62 0.57
N VAL A 267 37.99 2.36 1.77
CA VAL A 267 38.16 3.34 2.85
C VAL A 267 39.59 3.24 3.38
N ASN A 268 40.25 4.38 3.63
CA ASN A 268 41.54 4.45 4.32
C ASN A 268 41.63 5.69 5.22
N ASN A 269 42.80 5.96 5.79
CA ASN A 269 43.05 7.16 6.60
C ASN A 269 44.43 7.76 6.30
N ASP A 270 44.53 9.09 6.30
CA ASP A 270 45.77 9.86 6.05
C ASP A 270 46.90 9.56 7.06
N GLY A 271 46.55 9.11 8.27
CA GLY A 271 47.52 8.68 9.28
C GLY A 271 48.41 9.82 9.79
N ALA A 272 49.58 9.46 10.34
CA ALA A 272 50.49 10.39 11.02
C ALA A 272 51.49 11.12 10.10
N GLY A 273 51.33 11.01 8.77
CA GLY A 273 52.32 11.50 7.79
C GLY A 273 52.35 13.02 7.59
N GLN A 274 51.33 13.74 8.05
CA GLN A 274 51.15 15.18 7.80
C GLN A 274 51.37 16.04 9.06
N ALA A 275 51.76 17.30 8.86
CA ALA A 275 52.08 18.23 9.95
C ALA A 275 50.87 18.58 10.84
N ASN A 276 49.65 18.52 10.30
CA ASN A 276 48.40 18.79 11.01
C ASN A 276 47.34 17.73 10.70
N LEU A 277 46.47 17.46 11.68
CA LEU A 277 45.36 16.49 11.56
C LEU A 277 44.43 16.74 10.35
N THR A 278 44.29 17.99 9.94
CA THR A 278 43.33 18.42 8.91
C THR A 278 43.94 18.59 7.52
N THR A 279 45.23 18.26 7.36
CA THR A 279 45.93 18.39 6.07
C THR A 279 45.79 17.10 5.26
N PRO A 280 45.19 17.14 4.06
CA PRO A 280 45.01 15.95 3.23
C PRO A 280 46.32 15.50 2.58
N ASP A 281 46.42 14.20 2.26
CA ASP A 281 47.60 13.60 1.62
C ASP A 281 47.29 13.04 0.21
N PRO A 282 47.95 13.52 -0.86
CA PRO A 282 47.69 13.08 -2.23
C PRO A 282 48.07 11.61 -2.48
N ALA A 283 49.09 11.08 -1.81
CA ALA A 283 49.48 9.68 -1.97
C ALA A 283 48.43 8.75 -1.36
N ILE A 284 47.91 9.10 -0.18
CA ILE A 284 46.87 8.33 0.50
C ILE A 284 45.54 8.39 -0.26
N GLN A 285 45.18 9.55 -0.83
CA GLN A 285 44.02 9.66 -1.71
C GLN A 285 44.21 8.84 -3.01
N THR A 286 45.42 8.81 -3.58
CA THR A 286 45.72 7.94 -4.72
C THR A 286 45.50 6.46 -4.37
N ASP A 287 45.91 6.05 -3.16
CA ASP A 287 45.79 4.67 -2.71
C ASP A 287 44.33 4.23 -2.51
N VAL A 288 43.47 5.08 -1.94
CA VAL A 288 42.04 4.75 -1.80
C VAL A 288 41.35 4.65 -3.16
N LEU A 289 41.68 5.55 -4.09
CA LEU A 289 41.17 5.49 -5.47
C LEU A 289 41.55 4.15 -6.11
N ARG A 290 42.85 3.81 -6.13
CA ARG A 290 43.33 2.55 -6.71
C ARG A 290 42.73 1.32 -6.02
N ALA A 291 42.58 1.36 -4.70
CA ALA A 291 41.95 0.26 -3.96
C ALA A 291 40.49 0.05 -4.34
N ALA A 292 39.72 1.13 -4.50
CA ALA A 292 38.31 1.05 -4.90
C ALA A 292 38.15 0.50 -6.33
N TYR A 293 38.99 0.92 -7.29
CA TYR A 293 38.96 0.39 -8.66
C TYR A 293 39.40 -1.07 -8.74
N ARG A 294 40.42 -1.47 -7.97
CA ARG A 294 40.78 -2.90 -7.83
C ARG A 294 39.64 -3.72 -7.24
N ALA A 295 38.98 -3.23 -6.19
CA ALA A 295 37.82 -3.89 -5.59
C ALA A 295 36.63 -3.99 -6.56
N ALA A 296 36.49 -3.01 -7.46
CA ALA A 296 35.47 -3.00 -8.51
C ALA A 296 35.80 -3.89 -9.71
N GLY A 297 37.07 -4.32 -9.87
CA GLY A 297 37.54 -4.98 -11.09
C GLY A 297 37.44 -4.08 -12.33
N VAL A 298 37.66 -2.78 -12.16
CA VAL A 298 37.52 -1.76 -13.21
C VAL A 298 38.89 -1.15 -13.53
N GLU A 299 39.24 -1.12 -14.81
CA GLU A 299 40.44 -0.43 -15.27
C GLU A 299 40.26 1.11 -15.22
N PRO A 300 41.31 1.86 -14.82
CA PRO A 300 41.25 3.32 -14.69
C PRO A 300 40.77 4.09 -15.95
N ASP A 301 41.10 3.60 -17.14
CA ASP A 301 40.77 4.22 -18.43
C ASP A 301 39.32 3.96 -18.87
N ALA A 302 38.62 3.03 -18.22
CA ALA A 302 37.20 2.75 -18.44
C ALA A 302 36.29 3.74 -17.70
N VAL A 303 36.80 4.42 -16.68
CA VAL A 303 36.05 5.41 -15.91
C VAL A 303 35.88 6.68 -16.74
N GLN A 304 34.65 7.18 -16.87
CA GLN A 304 34.37 8.36 -17.69
C GLN A 304 34.19 9.63 -16.86
N TYR A 305 33.72 9.48 -15.61
CA TYR A 305 33.41 10.61 -14.73
C TYR A 305 33.83 10.34 -13.29
N VAL A 306 34.29 11.37 -12.58
CA VAL A 306 34.40 11.34 -11.11
C VAL A 306 33.67 12.53 -10.50
N GLU A 307 32.73 12.22 -9.61
CA GLU A 307 32.15 13.18 -8.68
C GLU A 307 33.13 13.38 -7.52
N LEU A 308 33.67 14.59 -7.44
CA LEU A 308 34.73 14.97 -6.53
C LEU A 308 34.23 15.14 -5.09
N HIS A 309 35.15 15.04 -4.13
CA HIS A 309 34.96 15.70 -2.85
C HIS A 309 34.88 17.22 -3.07
N GLY A 310 35.80 17.80 -3.83
CA GLY A 310 35.65 19.07 -4.55
C GLY A 310 35.03 20.21 -3.74
N THR A 311 35.67 20.58 -2.63
CA THR A 311 35.16 21.61 -1.71
C THR A 311 35.47 23.03 -2.16
N GLY A 312 36.37 23.25 -3.12
CA GLY A 312 36.76 24.62 -3.50
C GLY A 312 37.76 25.21 -2.52
N THR A 313 38.51 24.38 -1.80
CA THR A 313 39.48 24.85 -0.80
C THR A 313 40.87 24.97 -1.41
N ARG A 314 41.62 26.01 -1.01
CA ARG A 314 42.98 26.28 -1.52
C ARG A 314 43.95 25.11 -1.32
N ALA A 315 43.80 24.38 -0.21
CA ALA A 315 44.67 23.24 0.11
C ALA A 315 44.15 21.92 -0.44
N GLY A 316 42.83 21.67 -0.41
CA GLY A 316 42.25 20.38 -0.78
C GLY A 316 42.18 20.14 -2.28
N ASP A 317 41.81 21.16 -3.06
CA ASP A 317 41.58 21.02 -4.50
C ASP A 317 42.83 20.55 -5.27
N PRO A 318 44.05 21.12 -5.04
CA PRO A 318 45.26 20.61 -5.68
C PRO A 318 45.62 19.17 -5.28
N VAL A 319 45.39 18.81 -4.01
CA VAL A 319 45.66 17.46 -3.50
C VAL A 319 44.77 16.43 -4.16
N GLU A 320 43.46 16.70 -4.25
CA GLU A 320 42.50 15.82 -4.92
C GLU A 320 42.79 15.68 -6.42
N ALA A 321 43.10 16.79 -7.10
CA ALA A 321 43.43 16.76 -8.53
C ALA A 321 44.71 15.94 -8.80
N ALA A 322 45.75 16.12 -7.99
CA ALA A 322 46.98 15.34 -8.11
C ALA A 322 46.73 13.84 -7.90
N ALA A 323 45.92 13.47 -6.90
CA ALA A 323 45.55 12.09 -6.63
C ALA A 323 44.77 11.46 -7.79
N LEU A 324 43.83 12.18 -8.39
CA LEU A 324 43.09 11.72 -9.57
C LEU A 324 43.97 11.58 -10.81
N GLY A 325 44.87 12.54 -11.07
CA GLY A 325 45.83 12.44 -12.16
C GLY A 325 46.73 11.19 -12.01
N ALA A 326 47.21 10.94 -10.79
CA ALA A 326 48.06 9.78 -10.49
C ALA A 326 47.31 8.43 -10.54
N ALA A 327 46.04 8.40 -10.11
CA ALA A 327 45.25 7.17 -10.09
C ALA A 327 44.58 6.84 -11.44
N LEU A 328 44.09 7.86 -12.14
CA LEU A 328 43.21 7.72 -13.30
C LEU A 328 43.71 8.44 -14.55
N GLY A 329 44.44 9.55 -14.43
CA GLY A 329 44.90 10.35 -15.57
C GLY A 329 46.07 9.75 -16.33
N SER A 330 47.06 9.20 -15.61
CA SER A 330 48.35 8.74 -16.15
C SER A 330 48.27 7.57 -17.14
N GLY A 331 47.19 6.78 -17.11
CA GLY A 331 46.99 5.62 -18.00
C GLY A 331 46.07 5.87 -19.19
N ARG A 332 45.59 7.10 -19.40
CA ARG A 332 44.57 7.40 -20.42
C ARG A 332 45.20 7.84 -21.75
N PRO A 333 44.61 7.48 -22.90
CA PRO A 333 45.01 8.00 -24.20
C PRO A 333 44.98 9.53 -24.26
N GLU A 334 45.89 10.10 -25.03
CA GLU A 334 45.91 11.54 -25.30
C GLU A 334 44.58 12.01 -25.90
N GLY A 335 44.07 13.17 -25.44
CA GLY A 335 42.79 13.71 -25.91
C GLY A 335 41.55 13.10 -25.26
N THR A 336 41.68 12.16 -24.31
CA THR A 336 40.54 11.52 -23.60
C THR A 336 40.50 11.84 -22.09
N PRO A 337 40.45 13.12 -21.69
CA PRO A 337 40.55 13.51 -20.29
C PRO A 337 39.39 12.97 -19.46
N LEU A 338 39.68 12.59 -18.22
CA LEU A 338 38.66 12.21 -17.25
C LEU A 338 37.77 13.42 -16.94
N ARG A 339 36.45 13.25 -17.05
CA ARG A 339 35.50 14.30 -16.66
C ARG A 339 35.34 14.34 -15.16
N VAL A 340 35.33 15.54 -14.60
CA VAL A 340 35.17 15.76 -13.15
C VAL A 340 34.17 16.87 -12.85
N GLY A 341 33.54 16.82 -11.69
CA GLY A 341 32.70 17.91 -11.18
C GLY A 341 32.29 17.69 -9.73
N SER A 342 31.56 18.65 -9.16
CA SER A 342 31.11 18.58 -7.76
C SER A 342 29.70 19.14 -7.61
N VAL A 343 28.82 18.37 -6.99
CA VAL A 343 27.46 18.75 -6.60
C VAL A 343 27.45 19.91 -5.59
N LYS A 344 28.56 20.12 -4.88
CA LYS A 344 28.70 21.19 -3.87
C LYS A 344 28.63 22.58 -4.51
N THR A 345 28.89 22.67 -5.80
CA THR A 345 28.72 23.91 -6.59
C THR A 345 27.24 24.27 -6.80
N ASN A 346 26.31 23.32 -6.62
CA ASN A 346 24.87 23.51 -6.75
C ASN A 346 24.17 23.67 -5.40
N ILE A 347 24.56 22.90 -4.37
CA ILE A 347 23.79 22.79 -3.11
C ILE A 347 24.63 23.03 -1.85
N GLY A 348 25.88 23.46 -2.02
CA GLY A 348 26.83 23.57 -0.91
C GLY A 348 27.30 22.22 -0.37
N HIS A 349 28.07 22.27 0.71
CA HIS A 349 28.66 21.11 1.36
C HIS A 349 27.75 20.59 2.47
N LEU A 350 27.10 19.44 2.24
CA LEU A 350 26.20 18.78 3.20
C LEU A 350 26.93 17.98 4.29
N GLU A 351 28.16 18.34 4.62
CA GLU A 351 28.99 17.71 5.68
C GLU A 351 28.91 16.17 5.67
N GLY A 352 28.42 15.53 6.73
CA GLY A 352 28.29 14.07 6.82
C GLY A 352 27.41 13.43 5.73
N ALA A 353 26.49 14.19 5.12
CA ALA A 353 25.62 13.77 4.02
C ALA A 353 26.16 14.16 2.62
N ALA A 354 27.34 14.80 2.53
CA ALA A 354 27.86 15.27 1.24
C ALA A 354 28.20 14.15 0.27
N GLY A 355 28.75 13.05 0.78
CA GLY A 355 29.12 11.89 -0.01
C GLY A 355 27.93 11.25 -0.72
N ILE A 356 26.85 10.98 0.01
CA ILE A 356 25.62 10.41 -0.55
C ILE A 356 24.89 11.37 -1.50
N ALA A 357 25.01 12.69 -1.32
CA ALA A 357 24.48 13.67 -2.28
C ALA A 357 25.23 13.60 -3.62
N GLY A 358 26.57 13.48 -3.60
CA GLY A 358 27.38 13.22 -4.80
C GLY A 358 27.02 11.88 -5.44
N LEU A 359 26.82 10.84 -4.64
CA LEU A 359 26.37 9.53 -5.11
C LEU A 359 25.02 9.62 -5.84
N LEU A 360 24.05 10.35 -5.27
CA LEU A 360 22.75 10.57 -5.91
C LEU A 360 22.87 11.30 -7.25
N LYS A 361 23.71 12.34 -7.34
CA LYS A 361 23.99 13.02 -8.61
C LYS A 361 24.49 12.03 -9.67
N VAL A 362 25.43 11.15 -9.31
CA VAL A 362 25.96 10.14 -10.24
C VAL A 362 24.89 9.12 -10.63
N ILE A 363 24.08 8.63 -9.68
CA ILE A 363 22.96 7.72 -9.97
C ILE A 363 22.00 8.34 -10.99
N LEU A 364 21.63 9.61 -10.80
CA LEU A 364 20.75 10.33 -11.73
C LEU A 364 21.42 10.57 -13.08
N ALA A 365 22.71 10.93 -13.10
CA ALA A 365 23.48 11.12 -14.33
C ALA A 365 23.59 9.83 -15.17
N LEU A 366 23.73 8.67 -14.52
CA LEU A 366 23.70 7.36 -15.15
C LEU A 366 22.29 7.04 -15.67
N THR A 367 21.26 7.22 -14.84
CA THR A 367 19.86 6.93 -15.20
C THR A 367 19.40 7.76 -16.40
N HIS A 368 19.78 9.03 -16.46
CA HIS A 368 19.43 9.94 -17.55
C HIS A 368 20.47 9.96 -18.68
N ARG A 369 21.56 9.18 -18.57
CA ARG A 369 22.69 9.16 -19.50
C ARG A 369 23.20 10.56 -19.87
N ARG A 370 23.28 11.46 -18.88
CA ARG A 370 23.77 12.82 -19.06
C ARG A 370 24.60 13.30 -17.87
N LEU A 371 25.66 14.05 -18.15
CA LEU A 371 26.52 14.66 -17.13
C LEU A 371 26.13 16.12 -16.89
N PRO A 372 25.63 16.49 -15.69
CA PRO A 372 25.33 17.88 -15.34
C PRO A 372 26.59 18.76 -15.24
N ALA A 373 26.42 20.05 -15.52
CA ALA A 373 27.47 21.05 -15.29
C ALA A 373 27.87 21.15 -13.81
N SER A 374 29.17 21.28 -13.56
CA SER A 374 29.75 21.80 -12.32
C SER A 374 29.81 23.32 -12.43
N LEU A 375 29.18 24.01 -11.48
CA LEU A 375 29.06 25.46 -11.53
C LEU A 375 30.33 26.17 -11.04
N ASN A 376 30.36 27.49 -11.22
CA ASN A 376 31.39 28.39 -10.69
C ASN A 376 32.83 28.16 -11.21
N PHE A 377 33.02 27.41 -12.31
CA PHE A 377 34.33 27.22 -12.95
C PHE A 377 34.47 28.09 -14.21
N ALA A 378 35.40 29.04 -14.19
CA ALA A 378 35.70 29.98 -15.27
C ALA A 378 37.16 29.88 -15.72
N ARG A 379 38.12 29.81 -14.77
CA ARG A 379 39.54 29.65 -15.06
C ARG A 379 40.16 28.61 -14.14
N PRO A 380 41.02 27.70 -14.66
CA PRO A 380 41.66 26.69 -13.85
C PRO A 380 42.58 27.33 -12.81
N ASN A 381 42.60 26.78 -11.61
CA ASN A 381 43.56 27.17 -10.58
C ASN A 381 45.00 26.91 -11.07
N PRO A 382 45.91 27.90 -11.04
CA PRO A 382 47.30 27.73 -11.49
C PRO A 382 48.08 26.63 -10.75
N ALA A 383 47.67 26.28 -9.53
CA ALA A 383 48.26 25.17 -8.77
C ALA A 383 47.79 23.78 -9.26
N ILE A 384 46.86 23.73 -10.21
CA ILE A 384 46.24 22.50 -10.73
C ILE A 384 46.47 22.42 -12.24
N PRO A 385 47.53 21.73 -12.70
CA PRO A 385 47.81 21.59 -14.13
C PRO A 385 46.87 20.55 -14.77
N LEU A 386 45.59 20.91 -14.96
CA LEU A 386 44.52 20.00 -15.41
C LEU A 386 44.88 19.23 -16.68
N SER A 387 45.52 19.89 -17.65
CA SER A 387 45.95 19.25 -18.91
C SER A 387 47.03 18.19 -18.68
N GLU A 388 48.00 18.44 -17.80
CA GLU A 388 49.07 17.49 -17.46
C GLU A 388 48.53 16.31 -16.64
N LEU A 389 47.51 16.56 -15.82
CA LEU A 389 46.81 15.54 -15.04
C LEU A 389 45.75 14.76 -15.86
N ASN A 390 45.56 15.14 -17.13
CA ASN A 390 44.55 14.60 -18.05
C ASN A 390 43.11 14.66 -17.46
N LEU A 391 42.79 15.79 -16.82
CA LEU A 391 41.49 16.07 -16.20
C LEU A 391 40.77 17.19 -16.95
N ARG A 392 39.44 17.13 -16.98
CA ARG A 392 38.60 18.21 -17.52
C ARG A 392 37.34 18.41 -16.69
N VAL A 393 37.15 19.62 -16.18
CA VAL A 393 35.94 20.01 -15.46
C VAL A 393 34.74 19.99 -16.42
N GLN A 394 33.63 19.39 -15.99
CA GLN A 394 32.38 19.37 -16.71
C GLN A 394 31.67 20.71 -16.54
N THR A 395 31.79 21.63 -17.51
CA THR A 395 31.25 23.00 -17.40
C THR A 395 29.85 23.18 -17.98
N GLU A 396 29.38 22.22 -18.77
CA GLU A 396 28.08 22.24 -19.44
C GLU A 396 27.34 20.93 -19.19
N THR A 397 26.01 20.92 -19.27
CA THR A 397 25.27 19.66 -19.21
C THR A 397 25.38 18.96 -20.58
N THR A 398 26.04 17.80 -20.68
CA THR A 398 26.26 17.08 -21.96
C THR A 398 25.84 15.61 -21.88
N ALA A 399 25.90 14.89 -23.00
CA ALA A 399 25.98 13.43 -22.99
C ALA A 399 27.27 12.96 -22.29
N TRP A 400 27.36 11.66 -22.00
CA TRP A 400 28.61 11.07 -21.50
C TRP A 400 29.70 11.10 -22.60
N PRO A 401 31.00 11.13 -22.24
CA PRO A 401 32.09 11.19 -23.21
C PRO A 401 32.11 10.04 -24.23
N ASP A 402 31.71 8.83 -23.79
CA ASP A 402 31.65 7.63 -24.62
C ASP A 402 30.39 6.82 -24.24
N GLU A 403 29.29 7.06 -24.98
CA GLU A 403 28.00 6.46 -24.69
C GLU A 403 27.89 4.99 -25.12
N ASP A 404 28.75 4.54 -26.03
CA ASP A 404 28.75 3.17 -26.53
C ASP A 404 29.42 2.20 -25.56
N ARG A 405 30.30 2.72 -24.69
CA ARG A 405 30.87 1.97 -23.57
C ARG A 405 29.94 1.97 -22.37
N ARG A 406 30.13 0.94 -21.54
CA ARG A 406 29.50 0.88 -20.22
C ARG A 406 29.81 2.16 -19.43
N LEU A 407 28.78 2.86 -18.98
CA LEU A 407 28.96 4.09 -18.22
C LEU A 407 29.47 3.76 -16.81
N LEU A 408 30.65 4.29 -16.48
CA LEU A 408 31.35 4.06 -15.21
C LEU A 408 31.77 5.39 -14.58
N ALA A 409 31.54 5.51 -13.27
CA ALA A 409 31.89 6.70 -12.52
C ALA A 409 32.40 6.41 -11.11
N GLY A 410 33.26 7.28 -10.61
CA GLY A 410 33.73 7.30 -9.23
C GLY A 410 33.05 8.39 -8.40
N VAL A 411 32.93 8.20 -7.09
CA VAL A 411 32.47 9.21 -6.14
C VAL A 411 33.43 9.25 -4.95
N SER A 412 34.02 10.41 -4.70
CA SER A 412 34.98 10.64 -3.62
C SER A 412 34.37 11.42 -2.46
N SER A 413 34.73 11.07 -1.22
CA SER A 413 34.52 11.94 -0.07
C SER A 413 35.65 11.78 0.94
N PHE A 414 36.26 12.91 1.34
CA PHE A 414 37.44 12.97 2.19
C PHE A 414 37.09 13.72 3.49
N GLY A 415 37.25 13.05 4.63
CA GLY A 415 36.92 13.60 5.93
C GLY A 415 38.04 14.47 6.48
N ILE A 416 37.68 15.52 7.22
CA ILE A 416 38.63 16.45 7.84
C ILE A 416 39.58 15.77 8.85
N GLY A 417 39.21 14.63 9.40
CA GLY A 417 40.07 13.80 10.26
C GLY A 417 40.93 12.78 9.50
N GLY A 418 41.02 12.90 8.18
CA GLY A 418 41.85 12.07 7.29
C GLY A 418 41.19 10.79 6.78
N THR A 419 39.95 10.46 7.18
CA THR A 419 39.27 9.26 6.69
C THR A 419 38.71 9.49 5.28
N ASN A 420 39.23 8.75 4.30
CA ASN A 420 38.88 8.88 2.90
C ASN A 420 38.01 7.71 2.44
N CYS A 421 37.04 7.96 1.56
CA CYS A 421 36.25 6.92 0.92
C CYS A 421 36.08 7.21 -0.58
N HIS A 422 36.17 6.15 -1.39
CA HIS A 422 35.83 6.19 -2.81
C HIS A 422 34.92 5.03 -3.19
N VAL A 423 33.89 5.31 -4.01
CA VAL A 423 32.89 4.33 -4.48
C VAL A 423 32.86 4.34 -6.00
N VAL A 424 32.83 3.15 -6.62
CA VAL A 424 32.77 2.95 -8.07
C VAL A 424 31.39 2.45 -8.47
N LEU A 425 30.75 3.17 -9.39
CA LEU A 425 29.41 2.89 -9.90
C LEU A 425 29.42 2.56 -11.39
N ALA A 426 28.44 1.77 -11.78
CA ALA A 426 28.06 1.53 -13.16
C ALA A 426 26.58 1.84 -13.39
N GLU A 427 26.25 2.11 -14.65
CA GLU A 427 24.86 2.15 -15.09
C GLU A 427 24.07 0.87 -14.76
N PRO A 428 22.75 0.97 -14.58
CA PRO A 428 21.91 -0.20 -14.39
C PRO A 428 21.94 -1.12 -15.62
N PRO A 429 21.76 -2.45 -15.45
CA PRO A 429 21.65 -3.35 -16.59
C PRO A 429 20.44 -2.99 -17.45
N SER A 430 20.59 -3.11 -18.77
CA SER A 430 19.47 -3.00 -19.70
C SER A 430 18.52 -4.19 -19.46
N VAL A 431 17.28 -3.91 -19.09
CA VAL A 431 16.22 -4.90 -18.96
C VAL A 431 15.18 -4.54 -20.00
N GLU A 432 14.95 -5.45 -20.95
CA GLU A 432 13.90 -5.27 -21.95
C GLU A 432 12.54 -5.25 -21.23
N PRO A 433 11.70 -4.23 -21.46
CA PRO A 433 10.38 -4.21 -20.86
C PRO A 433 9.61 -5.45 -21.32
N PRO A 434 8.89 -6.13 -20.41
CA PRO A 434 8.05 -7.25 -20.82
C PRO A 434 7.03 -6.78 -21.86
N PRO A 435 6.64 -7.64 -22.82
CA PRO A 435 5.64 -7.28 -23.81
C PRO A 435 4.35 -6.84 -23.12
N SER A 436 3.77 -5.75 -23.61
CA SER A 436 2.51 -5.23 -23.09
C SER A 436 1.41 -6.29 -23.23
N THR A 437 0.90 -6.78 -22.11
CA THR A 437 -0.30 -7.62 -22.10
C THR A 437 -1.54 -6.77 -22.28
N GLU A 438 -2.59 -7.31 -22.91
CA GLU A 438 -3.88 -6.64 -22.96
C GLU A 438 -4.35 -6.26 -21.55
N SER A 439 -4.75 -5.00 -21.38
CA SER A 439 -5.20 -4.48 -20.09
C SER A 439 -6.64 -4.93 -19.83
N PRO A 440 -7.00 -5.28 -18.58
CA PRO A 440 -8.39 -5.48 -18.21
C PRO A 440 -9.22 -4.24 -18.54
N VAL A 441 -10.46 -4.43 -19.02
CA VAL A 441 -11.39 -3.35 -19.38
C VAL A 441 -11.65 -2.42 -18.17
N VAL A 442 -11.64 -2.97 -16.96
CA VAL A 442 -11.79 -2.24 -15.70
C VAL A 442 -10.65 -2.61 -14.75
N THR A 443 -9.86 -1.62 -14.30
CA THR A 443 -8.77 -1.83 -13.35
C THR A 443 -9.02 -1.05 -12.05
N PRO A 444 -9.10 -1.70 -10.89
CA PRO A 444 -9.23 -0.99 -9.62
C PRO A 444 -7.91 -0.35 -9.21
N TRP A 445 -7.97 0.93 -8.83
CA TRP A 445 -6.88 1.64 -8.18
C TRP A 445 -7.15 1.71 -6.68
N VAL A 446 -6.31 1.02 -5.92
CA VAL A 446 -6.44 0.93 -4.45
C VAL A 446 -5.52 1.96 -3.81
N LEU A 447 -6.10 2.96 -3.15
CA LEU A 447 -5.35 3.96 -2.39
C LEU A 447 -5.53 3.71 -0.90
N SER A 448 -4.48 3.97 -0.12
CA SER A 448 -4.58 3.94 1.33
C SER A 448 -3.70 4.98 2.01
N ALA A 449 -4.11 5.38 3.21
CA ALA A 449 -3.35 6.27 4.07
C ALA A 449 -3.73 6.10 5.55
N ARG A 450 -2.97 6.69 6.46
CA ARG A 450 -3.28 6.68 7.91
C ARG A 450 -4.36 7.67 8.34
N SER A 451 -4.73 8.61 7.47
CA SER A 451 -5.81 9.56 7.73
C SER A 451 -6.59 9.87 6.46
N ARG A 452 -7.81 10.40 6.61
CA ARG A 452 -8.62 10.85 5.47
C ARG A 452 -7.94 11.98 4.68
N GLN A 453 -7.23 12.87 5.37
CA GLN A 453 -6.49 13.96 4.74
C GLN A 453 -5.31 13.43 3.92
N ALA A 454 -4.55 12.48 4.46
CA ALA A 454 -3.45 11.86 3.75
C ALA A 454 -3.95 11.03 2.54
N LEU A 455 -5.13 10.41 2.64
CA LEU A 455 -5.75 9.69 1.51
C LEU A 455 -6.12 10.64 0.36
N ARG A 456 -6.64 11.84 0.69
CA ARG A 456 -6.83 12.91 -0.29
C ARG A 456 -5.51 13.36 -0.90
N GLY A 457 -4.47 13.52 -0.10
CA GLY A 457 -3.12 13.86 -0.59
C GLY A 457 -2.52 12.78 -1.50
N GLN A 458 -2.80 11.50 -1.25
CA GLN A 458 -2.43 10.42 -2.16
C GLN A 458 -3.15 10.53 -3.52
N ALA A 459 -4.44 10.87 -3.50
CA ALA A 459 -5.19 11.09 -4.74
C ALA A 459 -4.63 12.25 -5.56
N GLU A 460 -4.27 13.36 -4.90
CA GLU A 460 -3.62 14.51 -5.53
C GLU A 460 -2.27 14.14 -6.16
N ARG A 461 -1.40 13.45 -5.43
CA ARG A 461 -0.10 12.99 -5.96
C ARG A 461 -0.25 12.05 -7.15
N LEU A 462 -1.25 11.17 -7.12
CA LEU A 462 -1.51 10.27 -8.24
C LEU A 462 -2.02 11.03 -9.47
N LEU A 463 -2.90 12.02 -9.29
CA LEU A 463 -3.31 12.91 -10.40
C LEU A 463 -2.11 13.64 -11.00
N ASP A 464 -1.25 14.24 -10.16
CA ASP A 464 -0.03 14.92 -10.62
C ASP A 464 0.95 13.96 -11.34
N HIS A 465 0.94 12.68 -10.99
CA HIS A 465 1.73 11.66 -11.68
C HIS A 465 1.17 11.35 -13.06
N LEU A 466 -0.16 11.17 -13.16
CA LEU A 466 -0.90 10.92 -14.40
C LEU A 466 -0.94 12.14 -15.34
N ASP A 467 -0.70 13.34 -14.83
CA ASP A 467 -0.57 14.55 -15.66
C ASP A 467 0.82 14.69 -16.29
N ARG A 468 1.84 14.09 -15.65
CA ARG A 468 3.23 14.15 -16.12
C ARG A 468 3.65 12.94 -16.95
N HIS A 469 2.91 11.85 -16.84
CA HIS A 469 3.20 10.58 -17.48
C HIS A 469 1.91 9.96 -17.98
N GLU A 470 1.99 9.12 -19.02
CA GLU A 470 0.84 8.39 -19.57
C GLU A 470 0.98 6.87 -19.30
N PRO A 471 1.01 6.43 -18.02
CA PRO A 471 1.10 5.00 -17.72
C PRO A 471 -0.20 4.29 -18.09
N SER A 472 -0.12 2.99 -18.37
CA SER A 472 -1.33 2.19 -18.55
C SER A 472 -2.14 2.14 -17.24
N PRO A 473 -3.49 2.16 -17.29
CA PRO A 473 -4.31 2.00 -16.09
C PRO A 473 -4.04 0.69 -15.33
N ALA A 474 -3.67 -0.37 -16.06
CA ALA A 474 -3.28 -1.66 -15.51
C ALA A 474 -2.00 -1.56 -14.67
N ASP A 475 -0.97 -0.88 -15.16
CA ASP A 475 0.29 -0.69 -14.43
C ASP A 475 0.09 0.14 -13.16
N VAL A 476 -0.78 1.14 -13.21
CA VAL A 476 -1.15 1.96 -12.05
C VAL A 476 -1.83 1.08 -11.00
N GLY A 477 -2.87 0.34 -11.39
CA GLY A 477 -3.61 -0.55 -10.47
C GLY A 477 -2.72 -1.65 -9.87
N TYR A 478 -1.90 -2.29 -10.71
CA TYR A 478 -0.94 -3.30 -10.28
C TYR A 478 0.07 -2.73 -9.28
N SER A 479 0.67 -1.58 -9.60
CA SER A 479 1.68 -0.94 -8.73
C SER A 479 1.08 -0.53 -7.39
N LEU A 480 -0.12 0.07 -7.39
CA LEU A 480 -0.83 0.43 -6.17
C LEU A 480 -1.18 -0.78 -5.30
N ALA A 481 -1.56 -1.90 -5.91
CA ALA A 481 -1.96 -3.10 -5.18
C ALA A 481 -0.78 -3.91 -4.63
N THR A 482 0.38 -3.88 -5.30
CA THR A 482 1.50 -4.80 -5.00
C THR A 482 2.73 -4.13 -4.38
N THR A 483 2.91 -2.83 -4.59
CA THR A 483 4.14 -2.10 -4.18
C THR A 483 3.89 -1.03 -3.12
N ARG A 484 2.68 -0.94 -2.57
CA ARG A 484 2.31 0.02 -1.53
C ARG A 484 1.80 -0.69 -0.29
N THR A 485 2.21 -0.20 0.87
CA THR A 485 1.70 -0.70 2.15
C THR A 485 0.23 -0.31 2.31
N THR A 486 -0.64 -1.30 2.53
CA THR A 486 -2.08 -1.07 2.67
C THR A 486 -2.45 -0.58 4.08
N LEU A 487 -2.69 0.72 4.21
CA LEU A 487 -3.00 1.41 5.46
C LEU A 487 -4.52 1.41 5.79
N GLU A 488 -4.91 2.08 6.87
CA GLU A 488 -6.22 1.96 7.51
C GLU A 488 -7.33 2.65 6.71
N HIS A 489 -7.13 3.89 6.26
CA HIS A 489 -8.10 4.59 5.43
C HIS A 489 -7.89 4.20 3.98
N ARG A 490 -8.90 3.59 3.36
CA ARG A 490 -8.80 3.00 2.02
C ARG A 490 -9.84 3.58 1.08
N ALA A 491 -9.44 3.76 -0.16
CA ALA A 491 -10.31 4.04 -1.29
C ALA A 491 -10.06 3.03 -2.40
N VAL A 492 -11.12 2.64 -3.12
CA VAL A 492 -11.01 2.01 -4.43
C VAL A 492 -11.69 2.93 -5.43
N VAL A 493 -10.97 3.28 -6.49
CA VAL A 493 -11.47 4.05 -7.63
C VAL A 493 -11.21 3.27 -8.91
N PHE A 494 -12.04 3.46 -9.93
CA PHE A 494 -11.94 2.73 -11.20
C PHE A 494 -11.50 3.61 -12.37
N ASP A 495 -11.54 4.92 -12.20
CA ASP A 495 -11.13 5.87 -13.21
C ASP A 495 -10.59 7.17 -12.58
N ARG A 496 -10.17 8.06 -13.48
CA ARG A 496 -9.63 9.37 -13.13
C ARG A 496 -10.70 10.30 -12.55
N GLU A 497 -11.96 10.16 -12.94
CA GLU A 497 -13.05 11.00 -12.41
C GLU A 497 -13.33 10.69 -10.93
N GLU A 498 -13.37 9.41 -10.58
CA GLU A 498 -13.48 8.96 -9.19
C GLU A 498 -12.25 9.37 -8.38
N LEU A 499 -11.05 9.37 -8.97
CA LEU A 499 -9.86 9.89 -8.30
C LEU A 499 -9.96 11.40 -7.99
N VAL A 500 -10.51 12.19 -8.93
CA VAL A 500 -10.82 13.61 -8.69
C VAL A 500 -11.90 13.76 -7.62
N ALA A 501 -12.94 12.93 -7.65
CA ALA A 501 -13.98 12.91 -6.62
C ALA A 501 -13.40 12.59 -5.24
N LEU A 502 -12.43 11.68 -5.14
CA LEU A 502 -11.70 11.37 -3.90
C LEU A 502 -10.95 12.60 -3.38
N ARG A 503 -10.21 13.28 -4.27
CA ARG A 503 -9.49 14.52 -3.93
C ARG A 503 -10.47 15.59 -3.40
N GLU A 504 -11.63 15.73 -4.02
CA GLU A 504 -12.63 16.75 -3.71
C GLU A 504 -13.63 16.33 -2.63
N GLN A 505 -13.52 15.09 -2.12
CA GLN A 505 -14.45 14.50 -1.15
C GLN A 505 -15.91 14.45 -1.63
N ARG A 506 -16.11 14.16 -2.93
CA ARG A 506 -17.42 13.91 -3.54
C ARG A 506 -17.80 12.43 -3.51
N PRO A 507 -19.09 12.07 -3.65
CA PRO A 507 -19.52 10.69 -3.87
C PRO A 507 -18.92 10.08 -5.15
N GLY A 508 -18.87 8.76 -5.23
CA GLY A 508 -18.30 7.98 -6.34
C GLY A 508 -17.37 6.90 -5.81
N PRO A 509 -16.21 7.28 -5.23
CA PRO A 509 -15.23 6.33 -4.68
C PRO A 509 -15.79 5.42 -3.59
N ALA A 510 -15.38 4.15 -3.61
CA ALA A 510 -15.65 3.22 -2.52
C ALA A 510 -14.69 3.48 -1.35
N LEU A 511 -15.20 4.02 -0.25
CA LEU A 511 -14.40 4.46 0.91
C LEU A 511 -14.65 3.63 2.16
N GLY A 512 -13.59 3.34 2.89
CA GLY A 512 -13.67 2.61 4.16
C GLY A 512 -12.50 2.87 5.09
N THR A 513 -12.68 2.50 6.35
CA THR A 513 -11.57 2.37 7.30
C THR A 513 -11.47 0.91 7.69
N ALA A 514 -10.32 0.31 7.39
CA ALA A 514 -10.03 -1.07 7.71
C ALA A 514 -10.10 -1.30 9.22
N ARG A 515 -10.63 -2.46 9.59
CA ARG A 515 -10.63 -3.00 10.95
C ARG A 515 -10.00 -4.38 10.88
N GLU A 516 -9.70 -4.99 12.02
CA GLU A 516 -9.29 -6.39 12.05
C GLU A 516 -10.28 -7.25 11.23
N PRO A 517 -9.78 -8.04 10.27
CA PRO A 517 -10.65 -8.89 9.46
C PRO A 517 -11.47 -9.81 10.35
N GLY A 518 -12.80 -9.71 10.23
CA GLY A 518 -13.71 -10.67 10.84
C GLY A 518 -13.77 -11.98 10.05
N ARG A 519 -14.59 -12.91 10.53
CA ARG A 519 -14.91 -14.12 9.74
C ARG A 519 -15.77 -13.76 8.53
N THR A 520 -15.46 -14.36 7.40
CA THR A 520 -16.16 -14.16 6.12
C THR A 520 -17.28 -15.18 5.96
N VAL A 521 -18.48 -14.72 5.56
CA VAL A 521 -19.61 -15.61 5.26
C VAL A 521 -20.07 -15.38 3.83
N PHE A 522 -20.13 -16.44 3.03
CA PHE A 522 -20.79 -16.36 1.73
C PHE A 522 -22.28 -16.64 1.90
N VAL A 523 -23.10 -15.74 1.36
CA VAL A 523 -24.55 -15.78 1.45
C VAL A 523 -25.11 -16.07 0.06
N PHE A 524 -25.87 -17.16 -0.06
CA PHE A 524 -26.46 -17.62 -1.31
C PHE A 524 -27.97 -17.36 -1.29
N PRO A 525 -28.48 -16.32 -1.97
CA PRO A 525 -29.90 -16.00 -1.94
C PRO A 525 -30.77 -17.07 -2.64
N GLY A 526 -32.06 -17.02 -2.36
CA GLY A 526 -33.07 -17.80 -3.07
C GLY A 526 -33.48 -17.14 -4.38
N GLN A 527 -34.69 -17.46 -4.84
CA GLN A 527 -35.26 -16.84 -6.04
C GLN A 527 -35.57 -15.35 -5.85
N GLY A 528 -35.40 -14.57 -6.91
CA GLY A 528 -35.62 -13.11 -6.94
C GLY A 528 -34.37 -12.28 -7.21
N SER A 529 -33.20 -12.91 -7.34
CA SER A 529 -31.93 -12.26 -7.70
C SER A 529 -31.64 -12.27 -9.20
N GLN A 530 -32.42 -13.00 -9.99
CA GLN A 530 -32.22 -13.16 -11.43
C GLN A 530 -32.60 -11.92 -12.23
N TRP A 531 -31.90 -11.69 -13.33
CA TRP A 531 -32.18 -10.66 -14.34
C TRP A 531 -31.65 -11.11 -15.70
N SER A 532 -32.23 -10.60 -16.79
CA SER A 532 -31.79 -10.96 -18.16
C SER A 532 -30.39 -10.41 -18.43
N GLY A 533 -29.48 -11.25 -18.91
CA GLY A 533 -28.08 -10.92 -19.15
C GLY A 533 -27.15 -11.17 -17.96
N MET A 534 -27.63 -11.75 -16.86
CA MET A 534 -26.81 -11.95 -15.66
C MET A 534 -25.57 -12.81 -15.95
N GLY A 535 -24.39 -12.29 -15.59
CA GLY A 535 -23.12 -13.00 -15.73
C GLY A 535 -22.53 -13.05 -17.15
N LEU A 536 -23.21 -12.53 -18.18
CA LEU A 536 -22.71 -12.60 -19.57
C LEU A 536 -21.38 -11.86 -19.77
N ALA A 537 -21.26 -10.62 -19.26
CA ALA A 537 -19.99 -9.88 -19.34
C ALA A 537 -18.84 -10.65 -18.65
N LEU A 538 -19.10 -11.28 -17.49
CA LEU A 538 -18.11 -12.08 -16.79
C LEU A 538 -17.71 -13.37 -17.53
N LEU A 539 -18.55 -13.89 -18.43
CA LEU A 539 -18.17 -15.03 -19.28
C LEU A 539 -17.09 -14.65 -20.30
N GLU A 540 -17.08 -13.39 -20.72
CA GLU A 540 -16.12 -12.84 -21.67
C GLU A 540 -14.85 -12.37 -20.94
N GLU A 541 -15.02 -11.67 -19.81
CA GLU A 541 -13.93 -10.99 -19.09
C GLU A 541 -13.18 -11.89 -18.09
N SER A 542 -13.78 -12.97 -17.60
CA SER A 542 -13.18 -13.81 -16.54
C SER A 542 -13.11 -15.28 -16.93
N THR A 543 -11.88 -15.76 -17.14
CA THR A 543 -11.62 -17.18 -17.44
C THR A 543 -12.04 -18.12 -16.30
N VAL A 544 -11.88 -17.69 -15.04
CA VAL A 544 -12.31 -18.44 -13.84
C VAL A 544 -13.82 -18.59 -13.80
N PHE A 545 -14.54 -17.49 -13.97
CA PHE A 545 -16.00 -17.49 -13.97
C PHE A 545 -16.53 -18.33 -15.14
N ALA A 546 -16.00 -18.12 -16.35
CA ALA A 546 -16.38 -18.86 -17.55
C ALA A 546 -16.13 -20.37 -17.42
N ALA A 547 -14.98 -20.78 -16.89
CA ALA A 547 -14.67 -22.18 -16.65
C ALA A 547 -15.68 -22.83 -15.69
N ARG A 548 -16.04 -22.12 -14.61
CA ARG A 548 -17.01 -22.62 -13.63
C ARG A 548 -18.43 -22.67 -14.19
N MET A 549 -18.85 -21.67 -14.96
CA MET A 549 -20.14 -21.68 -15.66
C MET A 549 -20.25 -22.84 -16.65
N ARG A 550 -19.20 -23.11 -17.44
CA ARG A 550 -19.16 -24.27 -18.35
C ARG A 550 -19.22 -25.61 -17.61
N ALA A 551 -18.63 -25.70 -16.41
CA ALA A 551 -18.75 -26.89 -15.58
C ALA A 551 -20.19 -27.08 -15.06
N CYS A 552 -20.86 -26.00 -14.65
CA CYS A 552 -22.28 -26.03 -14.30
C CYS A 552 -23.16 -26.42 -15.49
N ALA A 553 -22.91 -25.87 -16.69
CA ALA A 553 -23.63 -26.23 -17.92
C ALA A 553 -23.53 -27.73 -18.22
N ARG A 554 -22.33 -28.32 -18.16
CA ARG A 554 -22.12 -29.77 -18.34
C ARG A 554 -22.81 -30.62 -17.27
N ALA A 555 -22.87 -30.13 -16.02
CA ALA A 555 -23.55 -30.84 -14.95
C ALA A 555 -25.09 -30.78 -15.10
N LEU A 556 -25.61 -29.69 -15.66
CA LEU A 556 -27.06 -29.48 -15.90
C LEU A 556 -27.56 -30.20 -17.16
N SER A 557 -26.75 -30.29 -18.22
CA SER A 557 -27.17 -30.79 -19.54
C SER A 557 -27.85 -32.17 -19.56
N PRO A 558 -27.58 -33.13 -18.65
CA PRO A 558 -28.32 -34.39 -18.62
C PRO A 558 -29.77 -34.28 -18.12
N PHE A 559 -30.15 -33.14 -17.53
CA PHE A 559 -31.43 -32.96 -16.83
C PHE A 559 -32.33 -31.90 -17.45
N VAL A 560 -31.83 -31.11 -18.41
CA VAL A 560 -32.54 -30.00 -19.06
C VAL A 560 -32.49 -30.13 -20.58
N ASP A 561 -33.45 -29.53 -21.27
CA ASP A 561 -33.57 -29.52 -22.75
C ASP A 561 -33.19 -28.17 -23.39
N TRP A 562 -32.69 -27.24 -22.59
CA TRP A 562 -32.24 -25.91 -23.00
C TRP A 562 -30.75 -25.71 -22.73
N ASP A 563 -30.14 -24.75 -23.44
CA ASP A 563 -28.75 -24.34 -23.21
C ASP A 563 -28.66 -23.23 -22.15
N LEU A 564 -27.74 -23.40 -21.19
CA LEU A 564 -27.57 -22.48 -20.08
C LEU A 564 -27.19 -21.06 -20.53
N PHE A 565 -26.40 -20.93 -21.60
CA PHE A 565 -25.95 -19.62 -22.06
C PHE A 565 -27.04 -18.92 -22.87
N ASP A 566 -27.85 -19.66 -23.60
CA ASP A 566 -29.00 -19.11 -24.33
C ASP A 566 -30.05 -18.53 -23.37
N VAL A 567 -30.42 -19.28 -22.32
CA VAL A 567 -31.41 -18.78 -21.34
C VAL A 567 -30.95 -17.56 -20.55
N LEU A 568 -29.64 -17.32 -20.44
CA LEU A 568 -29.12 -16.12 -19.78
C LEU A 568 -29.26 -14.87 -20.65
N ARG A 569 -29.39 -15.01 -21.97
CA ARG A 569 -29.56 -13.88 -22.91
C ARG A 569 -31.02 -13.42 -23.02
N GLU A 570 -31.95 -14.30 -22.69
CA GLU A 570 -33.39 -14.04 -22.77
C GLU A 570 -34.00 -13.75 -21.40
N PRO A 571 -35.18 -13.11 -21.34
CA PRO A 571 -35.95 -13.03 -20.11
C PRO A 571 -36.31 -14.43 -19.59
N MET A 572 -35.61 -14.90 -18.55
CA MET A 572 -35.89 -16.20 -17.94
C MET A 572 -37.31 -16.25 -17.38
N THR A 573 -38.09 -17.22 -17.86
CA THR A 573 -39.44 -17.54 -17.37
C THR A 573 -39.47 -19.01 -16.96
N GLY A 574 -40.29 -19.35 -15.95
CA GLY A 574 -40.35 -20.70 -15.41
C GLY A 574 -39.32 -20.97 -14.31
N ASP A 575 -39.75 -21.67 -13.27
CA ASP A 575 -38.90 -22.00 -12.13
C ASP A 575 -37.85 -23.06 -12.49
N ASP A 576 -38.18 -23.92 -13.46
CA ASP A 576 -37.32 -24.92 -14.07
C ASP A 576 -36.12 -24.36 -14.83
N VAL A 577 -36.20 -23.11 -15.28
CA VAL A 577 -35.07 -22.37 -15.87
C VAL A 577 -34.37 -21.48 -14.84
N VAL A 578 -35.15 -20.70 -14.08
CA VAL A 578 -34.61 -19.67 -13.18
C VAL A 578 -33.74 -20.28 -12.07
N GLN A 579 -34.16 -21.38 -11.44
CA GLN A 579 -33.42 -21.93 -10.30
C GLN A 579 -32.08 -22.53 -10.71
N PRO A 580 -32.01 -23.39 -11.75
CA PRO A 580 -30.73 -23.94 -12.19
C PRO A 580 -29.77 -22.88 -12.75
N ALA A 581 -30.28 -21.90 -13.50
CA ALA A 581 -29.46 -20.79 -14.02
C ALA A 581 -28.87 -19.94 -12.88
N THR A 582 -29.68 -19.56 -11.89
CA THR A 582 -29.22 -18.78 -10.73
C THR A 582 -28.22 -19.58 -9.87
N PHE A 583 -28.43 -20.90 -9.73
CA PHE A 583 -27.46 -21.80 -9.08
C PHE A 583 -26.10 -21.76 -9.77
N ALA A 584 -26.07 -21.87 -11.10
CA ALA A 584 -24.84 -21.87 -11.87
C ALA A 584 -24.08 -20.54 -11.70
N VAL A 585 -24.78 -19.40 -11.75
CA VAL A 585 -24.19 -18.07 -11.52
C VAL A 585 -23.65 -17.93 -10.10
N MET A 586 -24.42 -18.30 -9.07
CA MET A 586 -24.00 -18.19 -7.68
C MET A 586 -22.73 -19.02 -7.37
N VAL A 587 -22.67 -20.26 -7.86
CA VAL A 587 -21.51 -21.12 -7.68
C VAL A 587 -20.29 -20.59 -8.44
N SER A 588 -20.50 -19.98 -9.61
CA SER A 588 -19.42 -19.39 -10.41
C SER A 588 -18.88 -18.09 -9.82
N LEU A 589 -19.75 -17.23 -9.26
CA LEU A 589 -19.33 -16.06 -8.50
C LEU A 589 -18.54 -16.44 -7.24
N ALA A 590 -18.96 -17.50 -6.53
CA ALA A 590 -18.22 -17.97 -5.36
C ALA A 590 -16.79 -18.43 -5.71
N GLU A 591 -16.61 -19.03 -6.89
CA GLU A 591 -15.28 -19.42 -7.37
C GLU A 591 -14.45 -18.21 -7.81
N LEU A 592 -15.07 -17.22 -8.45
CA LEU A 592 -14.42 -15.94 -8.78
C LEU A 592 -13.89 -15.25 -7.51
N TRP A 593 -14.71 -15.13 -6.46
CA TRP A 593 -14.28 -14.58 -5.17
C TRP A 593 -13.09 -15.34 -4.57
N ARG A 594 -13.11 -16.67 -4.64
CA ARG A 594 -12.00 -17.52 -4.16
C ARG A 594 -10.71 -17.30 -4.94
N SER A 595 -10.80 -17.06 -6.25
CA SER A 595 -9.62 -16.77 -7.08
C SER A 595 -8.92 -15.46 -6.69
N HIS A 596 -9.66 -14.50 -6.13
CA HIS A 596 -9.12 -13.28 -5.53
C HIS A 596 -8.74 -13.43 -4.04
N GLY A 597 -8.60 -14.66 -3.54
CA GLY A 597 -8.18 -14.95 -2.17
C GLY A 597 -9.28 -14.84 -1.10
N VAL A 598 -10.51 -14.46 -1.46
CA VAL A 598 -11.61 -14.37 -0.50
C VAL A 598 -12.22 -15.75 -0.28
N ARG A 599 -11.96 -16.32 0.91
CA ARG A 599 -12.44 -17.66 1.29
C ARG A 599 -13.50 -17.56 2.39
N PRO A 600 -14.63 -18.28 2.29
CA PRO A 600 -15.64 -18.27 3.33
C PRO A 600 -15.21 -19.11 4.54
N ASP A 601 -15.33 -18.53 5.74
CA ASP A 601 -15.27 -19.27 7.02
C ASP A 601 -16.58 -20.01 7.31
N ALA A 602 -17.67 -19.57 6.70
CA ALA A 602 -18.96 -20.26 6.71
C ALA A 602 -19.76 -19.90 5.45
N VAL A 603 -20.74 -20.75 5.12
CA VAL A 603 -21.72 -20.46 4.08
C VAL A 603 -23.14 -20.54 4.65
N ILE A 604 -24.04 -19.76 4.08
CA ILE A 604 -25.48 -19.81 4.37
C ILE A 604 -26.24 -19.66 3.06
N GLY A 605 -27.26 -20.48 2.87
CA GLY A 605 -28.13 -20.40 1.70
C GLY A 605 -29.57 -20.14 2.13
N HIS A 606 -30.32 -19.39 1.33
CA HIS A 606 -31.74 -19.15 1.54
C HIS A 606 -32.55 -20.04 0.58
N SER A 607 -33.35 -20.96 1.13
CA SER A 607 -34.16 -21.89 0.33
C SER A 607 -33.26 -22.65 -0.67
N GLN A 608 -33.54 -22.59 -1.97
CA GLN A 608 -32.70 -23.21 -3.02
C GLN A 608 -31.24 -22.73 -3.02
N GLY A 609 -30.95 -21.54 -2.48
CA GLY A 609 -29.58 -21.07 -2.31
C GLY A 609 -28.74 -22.00 -1.43
N GLU A 610 -29.36 -22.83 -0.58
CA GLU A 610 -28.64 -23.88 0.16
C GLU A 610 -27.98 -24.92 -0.75
N ILE A 611 -28.48 -25.13 -1.97
CA ILE A 611 -27.87 -26.05 -2.95
C ILE A 611 -26.51 -25.49 -3.40
N ALA A 612 -26.46 -24.20 -3.74
CA ALA A 612 -25.21 -23.51 -4.08
C ALA A 612 -24.25 -23.47 -2.87
N ALA A 613 -24.77 -23.16 -1.68
CA ALA A 613 -23.99 -23.18 -0.45
C ALA A 613 -23.39 -24.58 -0.17
N ALA A 614 -24.15 -25.65 -0.40
CA ALA A 614 -23.68 -27.03 -0.21
C ALA A 614 -22.56 -27.40 -1.18
N VAL A 615 -22.61 -26.95 -2.44
CA VAL A 615 -21.49 -27.12 -3.39
C VAL A 615 -20.26 -26.36 -2.92
N VAL A 616 -20.42 -25.09 -2.54
CA VAL A 616 -19.29 -24.26 -2.09
C VAL A 616 -18.71 -24.79 -0.78
N ALA A 617 -19.52 -25.37 0.10
CA ALA A 617 -19.08 -26.06 1.30
C ALA A 617 -18.42 -27.42 1.04
N GLY A 618 -18.47 -27.93 -0.19
CA GLY A 618 -17.99 -29.26 -0.57
C GLY A 618 -18.87 -30.41 -0.06
N ALA A 619 -20.12 -30.13 0.33
CA ALA A 619 -21.09 -31.13 0.78
C ALA A 619 -21.80 -31.84 -0.40
N LEU A 620 -21.83 -31.22 -1.57
CA LEU A 620 -22.38 -31.79 -2.81
C LEU A 620 -21.39 -31.62 -3.97
N SER A 621 -21.33 -32.62 -4.85
CA SER A 621 -20.71 -32.49 -6.17
C SER A 621 -21.54 -31.54 -7.05
N LEU A 622 -20.96 -31.06 -8.16
CA LEU A 622 -21.71 -30.24 -9.11
C LEU A 622 -22.85 -31.04 -9.76
N GLU A 623 -22.61 -32.32 -10.05
CA GLU A 623 -23.54 -33.23 -10.68
C GLU A 623 -24.72 -33.55 -9.76
N ASP A 624 -24.44 -33.81 -8.48
CA ASP A 624 -25.48 -34.01 -7.46
C ASP A 624 -26.31 -32.74 -7.27
N ALA A 625 -25.65 -31.58 -7.20
CA ALA A 625 -26.35 -30.31 -7.02
C ALA A 625 -27.19 -29.92 -8.24
N ALA A 626 -26.71 -30.20 -9.46
CA ALA A 626 -27.45 -30.04 -10.71
C ALA A 626 -28.71 -30.92 -10.71
N ARG A 627 -28.59 -32.19 -10.31
CA ARG A 627 -29.75 -33.06 -10.11
C ARG A 627 -30.71 -32.48 -9.09
N VAL A 628 -30.22 -32.02 -7.93
CA VAL A 628 -31.08 -31.48 -6.87
C VAL A 628 -31.85 -30.25 -7.35
N VAL A 629 -31.18 -29.29 -8.00
CA VAL A 629 -31.83 -28.05 -8.41
C VAL A 629 -32.84 -28.28 -9.53
N VAL A 630 -32.53 -29.12 -10.53
CA VAL A 630 -33.42 -29.40 -11.65
C VAL A 630 -34.60 -30.28 -11.24
N SER A 631 -34.36 -31.34 -10.46
CA SER A 631 -35.44 -32.18 -9.94
C SER A 631 -36.41 -31.38 -9.07
N ARG A 632 -35.87 -30.52 -8.19
CA ARG A 632 -36.70 -29.65 -7.36
C ARG A 632 -37.55 -28.72 -8.22
N SER A 633 -36.95 -28.03 -9.19
CA SER A 633 -37.68 -27.05 -9.99
C SER A 633 -38.74 -27.70 -10.89
N ARG A 634 -38.45 -28.88 -11.45
CA ARG A 634 -39.41 -29.64 -12.26
C ARG A 634 -40.58 -30.19 -11.45
N VAL A 635 -40.31 -30.82 -10.31
CA VAL A 635 -41.35 -31.45 -9.48
C VAL A 635 -42.33 -30.41 -8.92
N VAL A 636 -41.86 -29.18 -8.71
CA VAL A 636 -42.68 -28.06 -8.23
C VAL A 636 -43.72 -27.59 -9.26
N GLU A 637 -43.52 -27.84 -10.56
CA GLU A 637 -44.53 -27.50 -11.58
C GLU A 637 -45.88 -28.20 -11.32
N ALA A 638 -45.90 -29.36 -10.65
CA ALA A 638 -47.14 -30.06 -10.28
C ALA A 638 -48.02 -29.29 -9.26
N ILE A 639 -47.45 -28.30 -8.56
CA ILE A 639 -48.17 -27.43 -7.61
C ILE A 639 -48.25 -25.98 -8.07
N LYS A 640 -47.90 -25.72 -9.33
CA LYS A 640 -48.02 -24.41 -9.94
C LYS A 640 -49.48 -23.94 -9.95
N ASP A 641 -49.65 -22.64 -9.76
CA ASP A 641 -50.91 -21.91 -9.67
C ASP A 641 -51.86 -22.35 -8.54
N ARG A 642 -51.48 -23.34 -7.72
CA ARG A 642 -52.26 -23.79 -6.54
C ARG A 642 -52.04 -22.92 -5.31
N GLY A 643 -51.04 -22.05 -5.32
CA GLY A 643 -50.75 -21.15 -4.19
C GLY A 643 -49.81 -20.00 -4.56
N ARG A 644 -49.58 -19.12 -3.59
CA ARG A 644 -48.80 -17.88 -3.76
C ARG A 644 -47.94 -17.58 -2.52
N MET A 645 -46.97 -16.68 -2.71
CA MET A 645 -46.13 -16.16 -1.64
C MET A 645 -46.22 -14.64 -1.55
N GLY A 646 -46.18 -14.11 -0.34
CA GLY A 646 -46.28 -12.67 -0.05
C GLY A 646 -45.23 -12.22 0.95
N LEU A 647 -44.60 -11.08 0.70
CA LEU A 647 -43.64 -10.42 1.59
C LEU A 647 -44.37 -9.35 2.42
N ILE A 648 -44.14 -9.34 3.74
CA ILE A 648 -44.79 -8.44 4.71
C ILE A 648 -43.72 -7.73 5.54
N ALA A 649 -43.81 -6.40 5.66
CA ALA A 649 -42.90 -5.55 6.43
C ALA A 649 -43.20 -5.48 7.95
N LEU A 650 -43.51 -6.62 8.57
CA LEU A 650 -43.83 -6.75 9.99
C LEU A 650 -42.97 -7.83 10.68
N PRO A 651 -42.81 -7.78 12.02
CA PRO A 651 -42.23 -8.88 12.78
C PRO A 651 -43.06 -10.15 12.70
N ALA A 652 -42.41 -11.32 12.72
CA ALA A 652 -43.09 -12.63 12.66
C ALA A 652 -44.17 -12.79 13.74
N ALA A 653 -43.91 -12.33 14.96
CA ALA A 653 -44.87 -12.39 16.08
C ALA A 653 -46.14 -11.56 15.84
N GLU A 654 -46.08 -10.54 14.98
CA GLU A 654 -47.26 -9.75 14.60
C GLU A 654 -47.98 -10.34 13.38
N VAL A 655 -47.26 -11.08 12.52
CA VAL A 655 -47.83 -11.75 11.34
C VAL A 655 -48.55 -13.04 11.74
N GLU A 656 -47.97 -13.86 12.63
CA GLU A 656 -48.52 -15.14 13.10
C GLU A 656 -50.01 -15.10 13.49
N PRO A 657 -50.49 -14.16 14.33
CA PRO A 657 -51.91 -14.12 14.72
C PRO A 657 -52.84 -13.66 13.59
N LEU A 658 -52.31 -13.17 12.46
CA LEU A 658 -53.08 -12.67 11.33
C LEU A 658 -53.21 -13.72 10.20
N LEU A 659 -52.56 -14.87 10.32
CA LEU A 659 -52.51 -15.88 9.26
C LEU A 659 -53.84 -16.64 9.14
N PRO A 660 -54.44 -16.69 7.94
CA PRO A 660 -55.51 -17.66 7.64
C PRO A 660 -55.03 -19.11 7.81
N GLN A 661 -55.96 -20.05 8.01
CA GLN A 661 -55.62 -21.47 8.24
C GLN A 661 -54.79 -22.11 7.10
N SER A 662 -54.97 -21.67 5.86
CA SER A 662 -54.23 -22.19 4.70
C SER A 662 -52.97 -21.37 4.34
N VAL A 663 -52.55 -20.45 5.21
CA VAL A 663 -51.34 -19.63 5.03
C VAL A 663 -50.38 -19.86 6.18
N THR A 664 -49.11 -20.01 5.85
CA THR A 664 -48.02 -20.25 6.80
C THR A 664 -46.90 -19.23 6.61
N ILE A 665 -46.01 -19.10 7.59
CA ILE A 665 -44.75 -18.36 7.40
C ILE A 665 -43.78 -19.24 6.63
N GLY A 666 -43.44 -18.82 5.42
CA GLY A 666 -42.44 -19.47 4.57
C GLY A 666 -41.00 -19.06 4.89
N ALA A 667 -40.75 -17.82 5.30
CA ALA A 667 -39.42 -17.36 5.72
C ALA A 667 -39.45 -16.12 6.64
N VAL A 668 -38.42 -15.95 7.47
CA VAL A 668 -38.22 -14.75 8.30
C VAL A 668 -36.89 -14.08 7.94
N ASN A 669 -36.87 -13.26 6.90
CA ASN A 669 -35.63 -12.69 6.33
C ASN A 669 -34.97 -11.66 7.24
N GLY A 670 -35.74 -11.03 8.14
CA GLY A 670 -35.22 -10.06 9.10
C GLY A 670 -36.25 -9.68 10.15
N PRO A 671 -35.92 -8.75 11.07
CA PRO A 671 -36.79 -8.36 12.19
C PRO A 671 -38.17 -7.84 11.77
N ARG A 672 -38.28 -7.32 10.55
CA ARG A 672 -39.53 -6.80 9.95
C ARG A 672 -39.70 -7.24 8.50
N SER A 673 -39.24 -8.44 8.16
CA SER A 673 -39.30 -8.95 6.79
C SER A 673 -39.68 -10.42 6.85
N VAL A 674 -40.96 -10.70 6.62
CA VAL A 674 -41.55 -12.04 6.72
C VAL A 674 -42.18 -12.40 5.39
N VAL A 675 -41.92 -13.62 4.92
CA VAL A 675 -42.58 -14.17 3.74
C VAL A 675 -43.63 -15.16 4.21
N VAL A 676 -44.87 -14.98 3.77
CA VAL A 676 -45.98 -15.91 3.96
C VAL A 676 -46.19 -16.73 2.69
N SER A 677 -46.70 -17.94 2.84
CA SER A 677 -46.97 -18.87 1.75
C SER A 677 -48.18 -19.74 2.03
N GLY A 678 -49.06 -19.89 1.03
CA GLY A 678 -50.30 -20.63 1.14
C GLY A 678 -51.17 -20.49 -0.10
N ASP A 679 -52.47 -20.75 0.07
CA ASP A 679 -53.45 -20.62 -1.01
C ASP A 679 -53.47 -19.20 -1.59
N THR A 680 -53.67 -19.09 -2.91
CA THR A 680 -53.55 -17.83 -3.66
C THR A 680 -54.47 -16.74 -3.11
N GLU A 681 -55.73 -17.07 -2.86
CA GLU A 681 -56.75 -16.11 -2.45
C GLU A 681 -56.57 -15.63 -0.98
N PRO A 682 -56.40 -16.54 0.01
CA PRO A 682 -56.05 -16.15 1.37
C PRO A 682 -54.77 -15.31 1.51
N VAL A 683 -53.73 -15.60 0.69
CA VAL A 683 -52.54 -14.75 0.66
C VAL A 683 -52.88 -13.36 0.10
N ARG A 684 -53.64 -13.28 -0.99
CA ARG A 684 -54.06 -12.02 -1.61
C ARG A 684 -54.85 -11.15 -0.61
N GLU A 685 -55.86 -11.72 0.04
CA GLU A 685 -56.68 -11.03 1.03
C GLU A 685 -55.87 -10.53 2.23
N LEU A 686 -54.93 -11.33 2.73
CA LEU A 686 -54.02 -10.93 3.82
C LEU A 686 -53.16 -9.73 3.41
N LEU A 687 -52.56 -9.77 2.21
CA LEU A 687 -51.74 -8.66 1.73
C LEU A 687 -52.58 -7.40 1.52
N GLU A 688 -53.78 -7.51 0.95
CA GLU A 688 -54.69 -6.37 0.75
C GLU A 688 -55.14 -5.76 2.08
N SER A 689 -55.52 -6.58 3.05
CA SER A 689 -55.90 -6.14 4.40
C SER A 689 -54.76 -5.39 5.10
N LEU A 690 -53.54 -5.92 5.01
CA LEU A 690 -52.35 -5.28 5.57
C LEU A 690 -51.99 -3.98 4.83
N SER A 691 -52.10 -3.97 3.50
CA SER A 691 -51.88 -2.79 2.68
C SER A 691 -52.88 -1.68 3.02
N ALA A 692 -54.16 -2.02 3.23
CA ALA A 692 -55.19 -1.08 3.66
C ALA A 692 -54.91 -0.47 5.04
N ARG A 693 -54.15 -1.19 5.88
CA ARG A 693 -53.66 -0.72 7.20
C ARG A 693 -52.33 0.03 7.12
N GLY A 694 -51.82 0.33 5.92
CA GLY A 694 -50.57 1.07 5.71
C GLY A 694 -49.31 0.23 5.91
N VAL A 695 -49.41 -1.10 5.95
CA VAL A 695 -48.25 -2.00 6.03
C VAL A 695 -47.71 -2.23 4.62
N TRP A 696 -46.39 -2.07 4.44
CA TRP A 696 -45.77 -2.40 3.16
C TRP A 696 -45.79 -3.92 2.93
N VAL A 697 -46.35 -4.31 1.79
CA VAL A 697 -46.48 -5.70 1.36
C VAL A 697 -46.11 -5.83 -0.11
N ARG A 698 -45.70 -7.02 -0.55
CA ARG A 698 -45.40 -7.30 -1.95
C ARG A 698 -45.68 -8.76 -2.28
N THR A 699 -46.38 -9.03 -3.38
CA THR A 699 -46.48 -10.38 -3.93
C THR A 699 -45.11 -10.82 -4.46
N VAL A 700 -44.66 -12.01 -4.06
CA VAL A 700 -43.41 -12.58 -4.57
C VAL A 700 -43.71 -13.17 -5.96
N PRO A 701 -42.90 -12.88 -7.00
CA PRO A 701 -43.12 -13.38 -8.36
C PRO A 701 -42.71 -14.85 -8.47
N ILE A 702 -43.46 -15.71 -7.77
CA ILE A 702 -43.36 -17.17 -7.77
C ILE A 702 -44.78 -17.71 -7.95
N ALA A 703 -44.96 -18.66 -8.86
CA ALA A 703 -46.27 -19.19 -9.25
C ALA A 703 -46.76 -20.33 -8.35
N TYR A 704 -46.13 -20.59 -7.21
CA TYR A 704 -46.49 -21.67 -6.28
C TYR A 704 -46.21 -21.27 -4.83
N ALA A 705 -46.77 -22.03 -3.88
CA ALA A 705 -46.62 -21.81 -2.45
C ALA A 705 -45.47 -22.64 -1.85
N SER A 706 -44.21 -22.20 -2.00
CA SER A 706 -43.06 -22.86 -1.37
C SER A 706 -43.09 -22.75 0.15
N HIS A 707 -42.56 -23.76 0.86
CA HIS A 707 -42.51 -23.80 2.33
C HIS A 707 -43.90 -23.76 2.99
N SER A 708 -44.89 -24.34 2.31
CA SER A 708 -46.27 -24.47 2.77
C SER A 708 -46.72 -25.94 2.73
N PRO A 709 -47.89 -26.28 3.29
CA PRO A 709 -48.46 -27.62 3.18
C PRO A 709 -48.62 -28.14 1.75
N HIS A 710 -48.70 -27.27 0.73
CA HIS A 710 -48.75 -27.66 -0.70
C HIS A 710 -47.55 -28.52 -1.12
N VAL A 711 -46.38 -28.32 -0.50
CA VAL A 711 -45.16 -29.09 -0.81
C VAL A 711 -45.30 -30.57 -0.39
N ALA A 712 -46.26 -30.91 0.47
CA ALA A 712 -46.55 -32.28 0.86
C ALA A 712 -46.98 -33.15 -0.34
N ASP A 713 -47.70 -32.57 -1.29
CA ASP A 713 -48.25 -33.28 -2.47
C ASP A 713 -47.15 -33.80 -3.39
N ILE A 714 -46.00 -33.13 -3.41
CA ILE A 714 -44.86 -33.44 -4.28
C ILE A 714 -43.72 -34.19 -3.55
N ARG A 715 -43.97 -34.58 -2.29
CA ARG A 715 -42.98 -35.15 -1.39
C ARG A 715 -42.38 -36.47 -1.89
N SER A 716 -43.24 -37.38 -2.37
CA SER A 716 -42.83 -38.69 -2.87
C SER A 716 -41.99 -38.56 -4.14
N ALA A 717 -42.50 -37.82 -5.13
CA ALA A 717 -41.82 -37.55 -6.38
C ALA A 717 -40.42 -36.95 -6.15
N LEU A 718 -40.31 -35.96 -5.24
CA LEU A 718 -39.03 -35.35 -4.93
C LEU A 718 -38.05 -36.34 -4.26
N LEU A 719 -38.51 -37.21 -3.36
CA LEU A 719 -37.63 -38.22 -2.74
C LEU A 719 -37.11 -39.25 -3.75
N ASP A 720 -37.97 -39.68 -4.66
CA ASP A 720 -37.62 -40.68 -5.67
C ASP A 720 -36.56 -40.12 -6.62
N GLU A 721 -36.71 -38.88 -7.09
CA GLU A 721 -35.73 -38.22 -7.95
C GLU A 721 -34.38 -37.97 -7.26
N LEU A 722 -34.40 -37.62 -5.96
CA LEU A 722 -33.19 -37.30 -5.18
C LEU A 722 -32.47 -38.54 -4.59
N GLY A 723 -33.01 -39.75 -4.74
CA GLY A 723 -32.47 -40.97 -4.10
C GLY A 723 -31.02 -41.34 -4.49
N ALA A 724 -30.57 -40.87 -5.66
CA ALA A 724 -29.21 -41.11 -6.13
C ALA A 724 -28.17 -40.05 -5.70
N VAL A 725 -28.60 -38.96 -5.06
CA VAL A 725 -27.71 -37.92 -4.54
C VAL A 725 -26.77 -38.51 -3.48
N ARG A 726 -25.48 -38.13 -3.52
CA ARG A 726 -24.45 -38.61 -2.59
C ARG A 726 -23.80 -37.47 -1.81
N PRO A 727 -24.42 -36.99 -0.71
CA PRO A 727 -23.82 -35.95 0.11
C PRO A 727 -22.52 -36.43 0.76
N THR A 728 -21.56 -35.53 0.84
CA THR A 728 -20.28 -35.75 1.51
C THR A 728 -20.11 -34.80 2.70
N ARG A 729 -18.99 -34.93 3.41
CA ARG A 729 -18.70 -34.07 4.55
C ARG A 729 -18.27 -32.69 4.07
N SER A 730 -18.92 -31.64 4.59
CA SER A 730 -18.55 -30.25 4.28
C SER A 730 -17.15 -29.92 4.79
N VAL A 731 -16.35 -29.25 3.95
CA VAL A 731 -15.05 -28.68 4.30
C VAL A 731 -15.16 -27.27 4.86
N VAL A 732 -16.21 -26.53 4.49
CA VAL A 732 -16.57 -25.22 5.08
C VAL A 732 -17.85 -25.39 5.92
N PRO A 733 -17.93 -24.83 7.14
CA PRO A 733 -19.16 -24.82 7.93
C PRO A 733 -20.37 -24.28 7.15
N MET A 734 -21.43 -25.09 7.04
CA MET A 734 -22.70 -24.68 6.44
C MET A 734 -23.75 -24.41 7.52
N LEU A 735 -24.21 -23.16 7.61
CA LEU A 735 -25.26 -22.74 8.53
C LEU A 735 -26.62 -23.03 7.89
N SER A 736 -27.26 -24.12 8.31
CA SER A 736 -28.55 -24.52 7.76
C SER A 736 -29.66 -23.58 8.25
N THR A 737 -30.38 -22.99 7.31
CA THR A 737 -31.58 -22.17 7.53
C THR A 737 -32.82 -22.99 7.86
N VAL A 738 -32.81 -24.29 7.54
CA VAL A 738 -33.88 -25.24 7.91
C VAL A 738 -33.82 -25.57 9.40
N THR A 739 -32.64 -25.94 9.91
CA THR A 739 -32.48 -26.39 11.31
C THR A 739 -32.21 -25.25 12.29
N GLY A 740 -31.76 -24.09 11.80
CA GLY A 740 -31.37 -22.94 12.62
C GLY A 740 -30.11 -23.20 13.48
N ALA A 741 -29.36 -24.27 13.19
CA ALA A 741 -28.15 -24.67 13.89
C ALA A 741 -26.95 -24.73 12.92
N GLY A 742 -25.78 -24.33 13.40
CA GLY A 742 -24.51 -24.63 12.71
C GLY A 742 -24.15 -26.12 12.84
N PRO A 743 -23.19 -26.63 12.03
CA PRO A 743 -22.81 -28.03 12.11
C PRO A 743 -22.28 -28.35 13.51
N ARG A 744 -22.80 -29.40 14.14
CA ARG A 744 -22.29 -29.90 15.42
C ARG A 744 -20.82 -30.29 15.22
N ALA A 745 -19.91 -29.55 15.85
CA ALA A 745 -18.53 -29.99 16.02
C ALA A 745 -18.57 -31.34 16.75
N SER A 746 -18.14 -32.40 16.08
CA SER A 746 -18.14 -33.75 16.63
C SER A 746 -17.04 -33.87 17.68
N ASN A 747 -17.35 -33.54 18.94
CA ASN A 747 -16.68 -34.13 20.09
C ASN A 747 -17.68 -35.10 20.74
N SER A 748 -17.42 -36.39 20.54
CA SER A 748 -17.85 -37.58 21.29
C SER A 748 -19.00 -37.45 22.31
N THR A 749 -20.11 -38.17 22.05
CA THR A 749 -20.73 -39.28 22.85
C THR A 749 -22.24 -39.36 22.53
N PRO A 750 -22.83 -40.54 22.26
CA PRO A 750 -24.24 -40.65 21.87
C PRO A 750 -25.15 -40.63 23.09
N ALA A 751 -25.91 -39.54 23.27
CA ALA A 751 -27.07 -39.53 24.15
C ALA A 751 -28.34 -39.74 23.31
N THR A 752 -28.95 -40.91 23.49
CA THR A 752 -30.30 -41.25 23.05
C THR A 752 -31.30 -40.25 23.63
N GLY A 753 -31.95 -39.47 22.76
CA GLY A 753 -33.01 -38.55 23.13
C GLY A 753 -33.78 -38.12 21.90
N THR A 754 -34.93 -38.76 21.68
CA THR A 754 -35.93 -38.41 20.67
C THR A 754 -36.50 -37.02 20.98
N ALA A 755 -36.14 -36.01 20.17
CA ALA A 755 -36.73 -34.68 20.23
C ALA A 755 -37.53 -34.42 18.94
N THR A 756 -38.81 -34.12 19.13
CA THR A 756 -39.86 -33.83 18.16
C THR A 756 -39.54 -32.60 17.31
N CYS A 757 -39.72 -32.71 15.99
CA CYS A 757 -39.36 -31.69 14.99
C CYS A 757 -40.63 -31.22 14.27
N GLY A 758 -40.98 -29.94 14.44
CA GLY A 758 -42.13 -29.29 13.80
C GLY A 758 -41.98 -27.77 13.81
N ARG A 759 -40.93 -27.24 13.16
CA ARG A 759 -40.71 -25.79 13.07
C ARG A 759 -40.45 -25.35 11.62
N PRO A 760 -40.95 -24.16 11.21
CA PRO A 760 -40.69 -23.55 9.91
C PRO A 760 -39.20 -23.23 9.73
N CYS A 761 -38.77 -22.99 8.48
CA CYS A 761 -37.44 -22.48 8.09
C CYS A 761 -37.11 -21.22 8.90
N GLY A 762 -36.51 -21.45 10.06
CA GLY A 762 -36.34 -20.45 11.10
C GLY A 762 -35.01 -19.75 10.91
N SER A 763 -34.95 -18.78 10.02
CA SER A 763 -34.01 -17.67 10.14
C SER A 763 -34.44 -16.76 11.30
N LYS A 764 -34.42 -17.28 12.55
CA LYS A 764 -34.06 -16.39 13.66
C LYS A 764 -32.71 -15.78 13.27
N PRO A 765 -32.43 -14.50 13.54
CA PRO A 765 -31.25 -13.86 12.99
C PRO A 765 -30.01 -14.64 13.46
N VAL A 766 -29.47 -15.51 12.60
CA VAL A 766 -28.19 -16.16 12.82
C VAL A 766 -27.12 -15.06 12.85
N CYS A 767 -27.35 -13.96 12.11
CA CYS A 767 -26.60 -12.71 12.20
C CYS A 767 -26.66 -12.06 13.60
N GLY A 768 -27.72 -12.25 14.38
CA GLY A 768 -27.89 -11.65 15.72
C GLY A 768 -27.17 -12.38 16.84
N ARG A 769 -26.57 -13.56 16.59
CA ARG A 769 -25.85 -14.37 17.58
C ARG A 769 -24.33 -14.19 17.57
N TRP A 770 -23.81 -13.23 16.82
CA TRP A 770 -22.39 -12.93 16.79
C TRP A 770 -22.05 -11.81 17.79
N LYS A 771 -21.73 -12.22 19.02
CA LYS A 771 -20.85 -11.45 19.91
C LYS A 771 -19.55 -12.25 20.05
N PRO A 772 -18.37 -11.67 19.82
CA PRO A 772 -17.11 -12.33 20.14
C PRO A 772 -17.08 -12.55 21.66
N ARG A 773 -16.97 -13.81 22.10
CA ARG A 773 -16.55 -14.12 23.47
C ARG A 773 -15.07 -13.80 23.55
N ALA A 774 -14.74 -12.68 24.20
CA ALA A 774 -13.40 -12.50 24.74
C ALA A 774 -13.15 -13.64 25.74
N SER A 775 -12.11 -14.43 25.50
CA SER A 775 -11.60 -15.39 26.49
C SER A 775 -10.32 -14.81 27.09
N PRO A 776 -10.18 -14.75 28.42
CA PRO A 776 -8.93 -14.38 29.04
C PRO A 776 -7.95 -15.56 28.95
N GLY A 777 -6.69 -15.26 28.69
CA GLY A 777 -5.63 -16.26 28.60
C GLY A 777 -5.30 -16.92 29.94
N SER A 778 -4.89 -18.19 29.88
CA SER A 778 -3.69 -18.69 30.58
C SER A 778 -3.39 -20.15 30.24
N SER A 779 -2.11 -20.37 29.94
CA SER A 779 -1.25 -21.56 30.07
C SER A 779 -1.83 -22.92 30.49
N SER A 780 -1.51 -23.98 29.75
CA SER A 780 -0.32 -24.83 30.03
C SER A 780 -0.40 -26.26 29.43
N ALA A 781 0.78 -26.73 29.02
CA ALA A 781 1.32 -28.10 29.05
C ALA A 781 0.69 -29.24 28.21
N ALA A 782 1.57 -29.80 27.38
CA ALA A 782 1.46 -30.99 26.57
C ALA A 782 1.34 -32.30 27.36
N ARG A 783 0.71 -33.32 26.74
CA ARG A 783 1.22 -34.72 26.66
C ARG A 783 0.43 -35.54 25.64
N THR A 784 1.17 -36.34 24.89
CA THR A 784 0.75 -37.17 23.74
C THR A 784 0.65 -38.66 24.10
N ARG A 785 -0.09 -39.41 23.26
CA ARG A 785 -0.09 -40.87 22.96
C ARG A 785 -1.22 -41.74 23.60
N PRO A 786 -1.55 -42.93 23.03
CA PRO A 786 -2.40 -43.08 21.84
C PRO A 786 -3.58 -44.07 22.07
N TRP A 787 -4.62 -43.99 21.25
CA TRP A 787 -5.73 -44.96 21.24
C TRP A 787 -5.47 -46.12 20.27
N SER A 788 -5.71 -47.35 20.74
CA SER A 788 -5.69 -48.59 19.97
C SER A 788 -7.00 -48.80 19.21
N CYS A 789 -6.89 -49.21 17.95
CA CYS A 789 -7.98 -49.55 17.05
C CYS A 789 -8.60 -50.93 17.41
N ARG A 790 -9.93 -51.03 17.49
CA ARG A 790 -10.65 -52.30 17.26
C ARG A 790 -11.84 -52.07 16.33
N SER A 791 -11.77 -52.75 15.20
CA SER A 791 -12.78 -52.93 14.17
C SER A 791 -14.05 -53.59 14.69
N ARG A 792 -15.23 -53.10 14.26
CA ARG A 792 -16.38 -53.97 13.95
C ARG A 792 -17.08 -53.49 12.68
N ARG A 793 -17.43 -54.49 11.87
CA ARG A 793 -18.00 -54.42 10.53
C ARG A 793 -19.45 -53.92 10.54
N ALA A 794 -19.73 -53.12 9.51
CA ALA A 794 -20.90 -53.06 8.63
C ALA A 794 -22.31 -53.40 9.18
N SER A 795 -23.19 -52.40 9.12
CA SER A 795 -24.57 -52.56 8.66
C SER A 795 -24.85 -51.51 7.57
N GLY A 796 -25.59 -51.89 6.52
CA GLY A 796 -25.69 -51.23 5.22
C GLY A 796 -26.21 -49.78 5.22
N PRO A 797 -26.14 -49.08 4.07
CA PRO A 797 -26.36 -47.64 4.00
C PRO A 797 -27.84 -47.33 4.22
N ARG A 798 -28.14 -46.66 5.34
CA ARG A 798 -29.38 -45.89 5.51
C ARG A 798 -29.17 -44.51 4.84
N PRO A 799 -30.16 -43.96 4.12
CA PRO A 799 -30.02 -42.63 3.52
C PRO A 799 -29.75 -41.56 4.58
N SER A 800 -28.84 -40.63 4.26
CA SER A 800 -28.38 -39.58 5.17
C SER A 800 -29.50 -38.60 5.52
N SER A 801 -29.42 -37.99 6.70
CA SER A 801 -30.41 -37.06 7.27
C SER A 801 -30.69 -35.80 6.42
N TRP A 802 -29.86 -35.53 5.41
CA TRP A 802 -29.98 -34.39 4.51
C TRP A 802 -31.12 -34.54 3.48
N VAL A 803 -31.30 -35.74 2.90
CA VAL A 803 -32.40 -36.03 1.95
C VAL A 803 -33.78 -35.91 2.63
N ARG A 804 -33.84 -36.12 3.96
CA ARG A 804 -35.07 -35.86 4.75
C ARG A 804 -35.34 -34.37 4.94
N CYS A 805 -34.32 -33.53 5.07
CA CYS A 805 -34.48 -32.09 5.31
C CYS A 805 -35.07 -31.33 4.12
N ALA A 806 -34.81 -31.79 2.89
CA ALA A 806 -35.43 -31.24 1.68
C ALA A 806 -36.95 -31.53 1.55
N VAL A 807 -37.51 -32.35 2.45
CA VAL A 807 -38.79 -33.05 2.22
C VAL A 807 -39.72 -33.08 3.46
N THR A 808 -39.29 -32.66 4.65
CA THR A 808 -40.11 -32.81 5.89
C THR A 808 -40.62 -31.50 6.47
N THR A 809 -41.75 -31.01 5.94
CA THR A 809 -42.77 -30.28 6.73
C THR A 809 -44.16 -30.69 6.26
N ALA A 810 -44.54 -31.94 6.55
CA ALA A 810 -45.92 -32.41 6.44
C ALA A 810 -46.08 -33.62 7.37
N ALA A 811 -46.94 -33.44 8.39
CA ALA A 811 -47.53 -34.44 9.30
C ALA A 811 -47.20 -34.25 10.79
N SER A 812 -48.08 -33.53 11.49
CA SER A 812 -48.68 -34.02 12.75
C SER A 812 -49.87 -33.13 13.15
N GLY A 813 -51.05 -33.47 12.65
CA GLY A 813 -52.32 -33.04 13.25
C GLY A 813 -52.86 -34.18 14.09
N ALA A 814 -52.82 -34.04 15.42
CA ALA A 814 -53.66 -34.79 16.34
C ALA A 814 -53.68 -34.08 17.70
N SER A 815 -54.88 -33.83 18.19
CA SER A 815 -55.21 -33.17 19.45
C SER A 815 -54.80 -34.00 20.66
N CYS A 816 -54.37 -33.32 21.74
CA CYS A 816 -54.57 -33.75 23.13
C CYS A 816 -54.39 -32.54 24.05
N GLY A 817 -55.46 -32.14 24.72
CA GLY A 817 -55.47 -31.03 25.67
C GLY A 817 -54.99 -31.44 27.06
N ARG A 818 -54.42 -30.48 27.80
CA ARG A 818 -54.75 -30.13 29.20
C ARG A 818 -53.90 -28.95 29.68
N SER A 819 -54.49 -28.19 30.60
CA SER A 819 -54.08 -26.88 31.10
C SER A 819 -53.03 -26.95 32.25
N PRO A 820 -52.52 -25.81 32.76
CA PRO A 820 -51.20 -25.66 33.37
C PRO A 820 -51.22 -25.58 34.92
N ARG A 821 -50.03 -25.71 35.57
CA ARG A 821 -49.48 -24.82 36.63
C ARG A 821 -48.17 -25.35 37.28
N PRO A 822 -47.42 -24.53 38.05
CA PRO A 822 -45.96 -24.35 37.94
C PRO A 822 -45.16 -24.84 39.15
N MET A 823 -43.82 -24.78 39.09
CA MET A 823 -42.97 -24.66 40.28
C MET A 823 -41.80 -23.71 40.09
N CYS A 824 -41.72 -22.77 41.03
CA CYS A 824 -40.62 -21.85 41.33
C CYS A 824 -39.34 -22.58 41.77
N GLY A 825 -38.21 -21.91 41.61
CA GLY A 825 -36.94 -22.25 42.24
C GLY A 825 -35.93 -21.12 42.08
N GLU A 826 -35.98 -20.15 42.99
CA GLU A 826 -35.01 -19.05 43.15
C GLU A 826 -33.61 -19.57 43.52
N ARG A 827 -32.55 -18.87 43.08
CA ARG A 827 -31.59 -18.22 44.00
C ARG A 827 -30.60 -17.26 43.31
N ARG A 828 -30.67 -16.02 43.83
CA ARG A 828 -29.82 -14.83 43.84
C ARG A 828 -28.32 -14.98 43.51
N TRP A 829 -27.77 -13.95 42.83
CA TRP A 829 -26.52 -13.27 43.20
C TRP A 829 -26.64 -11.76 42.94
N THR A 830 -26.01 -10.96 43.80
CA THR A 830 -26.25 -9.54 44.11
C THR A 830 -25.29 -8.55 43.42
N GLY A 831 -25.83 -7.43 42.92
CA GLY A 831 -25.40 -6.03 43.09
C GLY A 831 -24.00 -5.52 42.67
N GLY A 832 -23.96 -4.51 41.78
CA GLY A 832 -22.87 -3.52 41.59
C GLY A 832 -23.02 -2.69 40.29
N PRO A 833 -22.72 -1.36 40.24
CA PRO A 833 -23.52 -0.34 39.51
C PRO A 833 -23.07 0.01 38.06
N PRO A 834 -23.86 0.79 37.29
CA PRO A 834 -23.70 0.96 35.85
C PRO A 834 -22.86 2.19 35.46
N SER A 835 -21.88 2.01 34.56
CA SER A 835 -21.19 3.09 33.86
C SER A 835 -22.00 3.55 32.64
N ARG A 836 -22.38 4.83 32.64
CA ARG A 836 -23.03 5.54 31.54
C ARG A 836 -22.10 5.65 30.32
N VAL A 837 -22.55 5.20 29.15
CA VAL A 837 -22.05 5.68 27.85
C VAL A 837 -23.25 6.17 27.06
N ALA A 838 -23.28 7.48 26.81
CA ALA A 838 -24.30 8.17 26.05
C ALA A 838 -24.10 7.93 24.55
N GLY A 839 -24.99 7.15 23.94
CA GLY A 839 -25.13 7.06 22.48
C GLY A 839 -26.14 8.09 21.98
N ARG A 840 -25.66 9.21 21.44
CA ARG A 840 -26.47 10.16 20.67
C ARG A 840 -26.91 9.49 19.37
N TRP A 841 -28.22 9.32 19.20
CA TRP A 841 -28.85 9.03 17.92
C TRP A 841 -29.32 10.35 17.31
N ILE A 842 -28.73 10.75 16.18
CA ILE A 842 -29.19 11.88 15.36
C ILE A 842 -29.97 11.26 14.20
N CYS A 843 -31.29 11.44 14.20
CA CYS A 843 -32.13 11.27 13.02
C CYS A 843 -31.95 12.47 12.07
N PRO A 844 -31.77 12.28 10.76
CA PRO A 844 -32.01 13.34 9.79
C PRO A 844 -33.52 13.43 9.47
N PRO A 845 -34.13 14.62 9.40
CA PRO A 845 -35.49 14.77 8.91
C PRO A 845 -35.50 14.87 7.38
N THR A 846 -36.39 14.09 6.77
CA THR A 846 -36.91 14.27 5.41
C THR A 846 -37.77 15.54 5.36
N ARG A 847 -37.62 16.38 4.32
CA ARG A 847 -38.67 17.33 3.91
C ARG A 847 -38.76 17.43 2.39
N SER A 848 -39.97 17.21 1.89
CA SER A 848 -40.45 17.58 0.56
C SER A 848 -41.27 18.87 0.63
N SER A 849 -41.12 19.68 -0.43
CA SER A 849 -42.08 20.58 -1.09
C SER A 849 -42.92 21.62 -0.31
N ALA A 850 -42.56 22.88 -0.59
CA ALA A 850 -43.37 23.96 -1.19
C ALA A 850 -44.61 24.56 -0.47
N ALA A 851 -44.53 25.88 -0.24
CA ALA A 851 -45.43 26.95 -0.76
C ALA A 851 -45.72 28.06 0.28
N GLY A 852 -45.61 29.34 -0.15
CA GLY A 852 -46.50 30.41 0.34
C GLY A 852 -45.88 31.59 1.09
N THR A 853 -45.78 32.73 0.38
CA THR A 853 -46.08 34.13 0.82
C THR A 853 -45.20 34.84 1.88
N GLY A 854 -44.56 35.95 1.46
CA GLY A 854 -44.11 37.06 2.35
C GLY A 854 -45.27 38.00 2.74
N PRO A 855 -45.06 39.28 3.15
CA PRO A 855 -43.82 40.06 3.27
C PRO A 855 -43.67 40.88 4.59
N ALA A 856 -42.56 41.64 4.72
CA ALA A 856 -42.48 43.05 5.18
C ALA A 856 -41.41 43.43 6.25
N SER A 857 -40.83 44.61 5.97
CA SER A 857 -40.20 45.63 6.84
C SER A 857 -38.78 45.48 7.43
N ARG A 858 -37.86 46.20 6.76
CA ARG A 858 -36.65 46.95 7.21
C ARG A 858 -36.96 48.01 8.33
N PRO A 859 -36.03 48.83 8.93
CA PRO A 859 -34.73 49.34 8.39
C PRO A 859 -33.57 49.67 9.39
N MET A 860 -32.52 50.31 8.83
CA MET A 860 -31.44 51.18 9.37
C MET A 860 -30.03 50.54 9.43
N SER A 861 -28.93 51.16 8.98
CA SER A 861 -28.62 52.48 8.39
C SER A 861 -27.24 52.40 7.69
N ARG A 862 -27.11 52.79 6.41
CA ARG A 862 -26.46 54.02 5.86
C ARG A 862 -24.98 54.27 6.23
N LEU A 863 -24.11 54.33 5.22
CA LEU A 863 -23.51 55.60 4.77
C LEU A 863 -22.87 55.47 3.37
N THR A 864 -23.15 56.48 2.55
CA THR A 864 -22.82 56.70 1.13
C THR A 864 -21.92 57.93 1.01
N GLY A 865 -21.04 58.02 0.02
CA GLY A 865 -20.41 59.31 -0.33
C GLY A 865 -19.27 59.29 -1.36
N ARG A 866 -19.64 59.41 -2.65
CA ARG A 866 -18.88 59.84 -3.85
C ARG A 866 -18.44 61.34 -3.75
N PRO A 867 -17.96 62.07 -4.80
CA PRO A 867 -17.14 61.79 -6.02
C PRO A 867 -16.07 62.88 -6.34
N ALA A 868 -15.31 62.80 -7.45
CA ALA A 868 -15.21 63.84 -8.53
C ALA A 868 -14.05 63.64 -9.56
N SER A 869 -14.36 64.02 -10.79
CA SER A 869 -13.69 64.03 -12.13
C SER A 869 -12.67 65.18 -12.37
N ARG A 870 -11.73 65.20 -13.34
CA ARG A 870 -11.88 65.42 -14.82
C ARG A 870 -10.51 65.46 -15.60
N LEU A 871 -10.52 64.91 -16.83
CA LEU A 871 -10.04 65.40 -18.18
C LEU A 871 -8.56 65.87 -18.40
N THR A 872 -7.82 65.57 -19.49
CA THR A 872 -8.08 65.75 -20.96
C THR A 872 -7.22 64.80 -21.87
N GLY A 873 -7.64 64.55 -23.14
CA GLY A 873 -7.11 63.52 -24.11
C GLY A 873 -6.14 63.99 -25.25
N PRO A 874 -6.31 63.58 -26.54
CA PRO A 874 -5.87 62.35 -27.27
C PRO A 874 -5.04 62.70 -28.58
N PRO A 875 -4.93 61.96 -29.74
CA PRO A 875 -5.47 60.64 -30.20
C PRO A 875 -4.61 59.74 -31.20
N ARG A 876 -5.23 58.59 -31.62
CA ARG A 876 -5.22 57.86 -32.93
C ARG A 876 -4.11 56.85 -33.35
N GLY A 877 -4.56 55.65 -33.80
CA GLY A 877 -3.97 54.85 -34.90
C GLY A 877 -4.31 53.34 -34.97
N ALA A 878 -5.25 52.96 -35.88
CA ALA A 878 -5.49 51.69 -36.65
C ALA A 878 -4.95 50.31 -36.16
N ALA A 879 -5.75 49.23 -36.01
CA ALA A 879 -6.49 48.37 -36.98
C ALA A 879 -5.62 47.36 -37.78
N GLY A 880 -5.94 46.05 -37.69
CA GLY A 880 -5.42 44.99 -38.56
C GLY A 880 -5.79 43.57 -38.11
N VAL A 881 -6.85 43.01 -38.71
CA VAL A 881 -7.42 41.67 -38.49
C VAL A 881 -6.85 40.67 -39.51
N ALA A 882 -6.89 39.40 -39.12
CA ALA A 882 -6.49 38.17 -39.78
C ALA A 882 -7.02 37.91 -41.21
N ALA A 883 -6.23 37.08 -41.93
CA ALA A 883 -6.60 35.84 -42.62
C ALA A 883 -6.00 35.77 -44.03
N ASP A 884 -5.17 34.75 -44.30
CA ASP A 884 -5.39 33.94 -45.50
C ASP A 884 -4.82 32.52 -45.37
N ARG A 885 -5.54 31.59 -45.98
CA ARG A 885 -5.23 30.15 -46.09
C ARG A 885 -4.49 29.91 -47.40
N GLY A 886 -3.65 28.86 -47.45
CA GLY A 886 -3.54 28.07 -48.68
C GLY A 886 -2.15 27.54 -49.08
N ALA A 887 -2.05 26.21 -48.96
CA ALA A 887 -1.47 25.26 -49.93
C ALA A 887 0.03 24.93 -49.94
N ALA A 888 0.26 23.60 -49.82
CA ALA A 888 1.33 22.76 -50.37
C ALA A 888 2.77 23.10 -49.92
N THR A 889 3.48 22.27 -49.15
CA THR A 889 3.86 20.87 -49.40
C THR A 889 4.37 20.25 -48.11
#